data_AF-E2C0H8-F1
#
_entry.id   AF-E2C0H8-F1
#
_cell.length_a   1.000
_cell.length_b   1.000
_cell.length_c   1.000
_cell.angle_alpha   90.00
_cell.angle_beta   90.00
_cell.angle_gamma   90.00
#
_symmetry.space_group_name_H-M   'P 1'
#
loop_
_entity.id
_entity.type
_entity.pdbx_description
1 polymer ?
#
loop_
_entity_poly.entity_id
_entity_poly.type
_entity_poly.pdbx_seq_one_letter_code
_entity_poly.pdbx_strand_id
1 'polypeptide(L)'
;MVNFDPLYFLNGAYAHLEILQGFLGHHKGISNVAIQDHVMSWVIPDEWTFEDAATVPCVYATSCYALYEKGKMKKGDKILIHSGTGGVGQAAIHLALYEGCEVFTTVGTLEKRQFIRETFPSIFDDHIGNSRDTSFEQMILEQTRGRGVDIVLNSLAEEKLQASIRCLAKGGRFLEIGKYDLIADNTLDRMIFAKGISFHAIMLDNIVNSTTENNEIVYKYMLRGLKNGSIKTLPRKVFERTEVEAAFRYMAAGKHIGKILIRIHDENEPLGLPVLAYPRFFCKFHKSYVILGGLGGFGLELADCLILRGAKNLLLTSRTGLRNGYQRSRVELWKSYGVNVQIIAGADASDRKDCTFILNSAAEMASVDAIFNLAVVLKDSFYKNQTAESFEESFKPKAMATKMVDELSRKMCPDLRHFIVFSSVSCGRGNVGQTNYGMANSIMERICERRVQDGLPGMAIQWGAVGDVGLVADMQEDNKELIIGGTLQQKIQSCLESLDTFMILNRPIVGSMVVAEKRAELGGVMDILETVASIMGVKDVKTVGHRTPLSEIGMDSMMAVEIKQTLEREFDVYLTAQDIRSLTFEKLRNMADKDKRFEQTEIFDSAGVKFLIHLLSSLDIVPDVCMEMTTRKETGKKQIFLLPGIEGCASIFNSLASKIKSPVTCLQHGANNIPMSESVLQSAATLIPYIISKIGDSTEFIIVGYSYGTLIAIEVMRLLEARNFTGYLILIDGTPDYMKTMKEHHFPFTNLQEFQNNILLNLMDLFYSNDNISILIELSKHDTWEKKLDAFIECLPDDIIQMTLVENYKTYCTTIYKHLIAVHEYNASLLPPLKSHILLLKPTMPYLLSADENDGLNKVSLM
;
A
#
# COMPACT_ATOMS: atom_id res chain seq x y z
N MET A 1 45.15 -15.92 -18.52
CA MET A 1 45.58 -17.28 -18.89
C MET A 1 45.27 -18.20 -17.72
N VAL A 2 44.19 -18.98 -17.77
CA VAL A 2 44.12 -20.41 -17.40
C VAL A 2 42.81 -20.92 -18.02
N ASN A 3 42.97 -21.72 -19.07
CA ASN A 3 42.08 -22.71 -19.69
C ASN A 3 40.58 -22.41 -19.89
N PHE A 4 40.29 -21.99 -21.12
CA PHE A 4 39.01 -22.10 -21.79
C PHE A 4 38.84 -23.49 -22.45
N ASP A 5 37.59 -23.97 -22.42
CA ASP A 5 36.91 -24.95 -23.29
C ASP A 5 37.13 -26.47 -23.13
N PRO A 6 36.13 -27.33 -23.48
CA PRO A 6 34.96 -27.02 -24.33
C PRO A 6 33.56 -27.54 -23.89
N LEU A 7 32.52 -26.93 -24.48
CA LEU A 7 31.21 -27.50 -24.86
C LEU A 7 30.19 -27.88 -23.76
N TYR A 8 29.23 -27.00 -23.47
CA TYR A 8 27.81 -27.40 -23.29
C TYR A 8 26.89 -26.31 -23.86
N PHE A 9 26.20 -26.67 -24.95
CA PHE A 9 25.25 -25.84 -25.70
C PHE A 9 24.02 -25.49 -24.85
N LEU A 10 23.68 -24.20 -24.75
CA LEU A 10 22.46 -23.67 -24.13
C LEU A 10 21.67 -22.94 -25.21
N ASN A 11 20.92 -23.68 -26.02
CA ASN A 11 20.10 -23.13 -27.10
C ASN A 11 18.67 -23.67 -26.96
N GLY A 12 17.71 -22.81 -26.57
CA GLY A 12 16.28 -23.13 -26.54
C GLY A 12 15.44 -21.86 -26.40
N ALA A 13 14.39 -21.71 -27.20
CA ALA A 13 13.92 -20.40 -27.66
C ALA A 13 12.61 -19.87 -27.00
N TYR A 14 12.06 -20.48 -25.95
CA TYR A 14 10.73 -20.07 -25.45
C TYR A 14 10.72 -19.91 -23.93
N ALA A 15 10.22 -18.78 -23.41
CA ALA A 15 9.79 -18.72 -22.01
C ALA A 15 8.50 -19.52 -21.83
N HIS A 16 8.63 -20.57 -21.05
CA HIS A 16 8.25 -20.44 -19.65
C HIS A 16 9.01 -21.51 -18.88
N LEU A 17 9.83 -21.13 -17.88
CA LEU A 17 10.61 -22.05 -17.05
C LEU A 17 11.52 -23.00 -17.84
N GLU A 18 12.75 -22.52 -18.05
CA GLU A 18 13.99 -23.29 -18.23
C GLU A 18 14.16 -24.19 -19.47
N ILE A 19 15.24 -23.86 -20.17
CA ILE A 19 15.87 -24.68 -21.19
C ILE A 19 16.58 -25.82 -20.46
N LEU A 20 16.29 -27.07 -20.87
CA LEU A 20 16.40 -28.33 -20.10
C LEU A 20 15.16 -28.50 -19.23
N GLN A 21 14.31 -29.44 -19.64
CA GLN A 21 12.96 -29.68 -19.14
C GLN A 21 12.98 -29.68 -17.61
N GLY A 22 12.62 -28.59 -16.92
CA GLY A 22 12.96 -28.48 -15.51
C GLY A 22 12.15 -27.52 -14.65
N PHE A 23 12.29 -27.62 -13.32
CA PHE A 23 11.46 -26.91 -12.34
C PHE A 23 12.34 -26.00 -11.47
N LEU A 24 12.23 -24.68 -11.64
CA LEU A 24 12.88 -23.71 -10.76
C LEU A 24 12.11 -23.55 -9.46
N GLY A 25 12.78 -23.80 -8.33
CA GLY A 25 12.27 -23.45 -7.00
C GLY A 25 12.21 -21.94 -6.73
N HIS A 26 13.03 -21.13 -7.41
CA HIS A 26 13.16 -19.71 -7.10
C HIS A 26 12.47 -18.77 -8.11
N HIS A 27 11.80 -17.72 -7.58
CA HIS A 27 11.07 -16.68 -8.32
C HIS A 27 11.92 -16.00 -9.41
N LYS A 28 11.96 -16.55 -10.63
CA LYS A 28 12.62 -15.95 -11.83
C LYS A 28 12.38 -16.71 -13.17
N GLY A 29 11.32 -17.52 -13.27
CA GLY A 29 11.12 -18.42 -14.41
C GLY A 29 10.75 -17.78 -15.77
N ILE A 30 10.42 -16.48 -15.80
CA ILE A 30 10.23 -15.71 -17.05
C ILE A 30 11.48 -14.84 -17.23
N SER A 31 12.47 -15.37 -17.95
CA SER A 31 13.76 -14.73 -18.15
C SER A 31 14.36 -15.20 -19.47
N ASN A 32 15.30 -14.42 -20.01
CA ASN A 32 16.13 -14.84 -21.15
C ASN A 32 17.25 -15.80 -20.75
N VAL A 33 17.61 -15.84 -19.46
CA VAL A 33 18.60 -16.77 -18.90
C VAL A 33 18.11 -17.28 -17.56
N ALA A 34 18.28 -18.59 -17.33
CA ALA A 34 17.94 -19.25 -16.08
C ALA A 34 19.10 -20.13 -15.60
N ILE A 35 19.17 -20.34 -14.28
CA ILE A 35 20.20 -21.19 -13.65
C ILE A 35 19.59 -22.57 -13.49
N GLN A 36 20.10 -23.53 -14.26
CA GLN A 36 19.58 -24.89 -14.28
C GLN A 36 19.58 -25.55 -12.89
N ASP A 37 18.46 -26.16 -12.53
CA ASP A 37 18.40 -27.16 -11.45
C ASP A 37 18.76 -28.55 -11.98
N HIS A 38 19.85 -29.14 -11.48
CA HIS A 38 20.34 -30.44 -11.95
C HIS A 38 19.43 -31.63 -11.59
N VAL A 39 18.57 -31.51 -10.58
CA VAL A 39 17.69 -32.59 -10.11
C VAL A 39 16.35 -32.55 -10.82
N MET A 40 15.82 -31.36 -11.04
CA MET A 40 14.57 -31.14 -11.75
C MET A 40 14.88 -30.74 -13.19
N SER A 41 15.59 -31.59 -13.95
CA SER A 41 15.90 -31.38 -15.38
C SER A 41 15.81 -32.70 -16.17
N TRP A 42 15.08 -32.76 -17.28
CA TRP A 42 14.92 -33.92 -18.15
C TRP A 42 15.35 -33.63 -19.60
N VAL A 43 15.68 -34.68 -20.35
CA VAL A 43 16.06 -34.61 -21.77
C VAL A 43 14.80 -34.54 -22.63
N ILE A 44 14.77 -33.58 -23.55
CA ILE A 44 13.67 -33.42 -24.50
C ILE A 44 13.73 -34.59 -25.52
N PRO A 45 12.63 -35.33 -25.72
CA PRO A 45 12.56 -36.35 -26.79
C PRO A 45 12.79 -35.75 -28.17
N ASP A 46 13.49 -36.48 -29.05
CA ASP A 46 13.87 -35.99 -30.39
C ASP A 46 12.65 -35.62 -31.26
N GLU A 47 11.47 -36.18 -30.98
CA GLU A 47 10.25 -35.90 -31.71
C GLU A 47 9.54 -34.60 -31.27
N TRP A 48 10.01 -33.94 -30.21
CA TRP A 48 9.36 -32.77 -29.63
C TRP A 48 10.07 -31.47 -30.02
N THR A 49 9.29 -30.48 -30.43
CA THR A 49 9.77 -29.10 -30.54
C THR A 49 10.03 -28.50 -29.14
N PHE A 50 10.72 -27.36 -29.07
CA PHE A 50 10.87 -26.65 -27.79
C PHE A 50 9.51 -26.18 -27.25
N GLU A 51 8.58 -25.77 -28.13
CA GLU A 51 7.22 -25.41 -27.73
C GLU A 51 6.46 -26.60 -27.13
N ASP A 52 6.59 -27.79 -27.74
CA ASP A 52 6.01 -29.03 -27.23
C ASP A 52 6.53 -29.34 -25.82
N ALA A 53 7.84 -29.35 -25.66
CA ALA A 53 8.51 -29.66 -24.40
C ALA A 53 8.14 -28.69 -23.28
N ALA A 54 8.02 -27.39 -23.59
CA ALA A 54 7.68 -26.35 -22.61
C ALA A 54 6.28 -26.55 -21.98
N THR A 55 5.40 -27.34 -22.61
CA THR A 55 4.06 -27.58 -22.05
C THR A 55 4.02 -28.59 -20.90
N VAL A 56 5.09 -29.36 -20.70
CA VAL A 56 5.07 -30.61 -19.94
C VAL A 56 5.48 -30.49 -18.45
N PRO A 57 6.62 -29.86 -18.08
CA PRO A 57 7.24 -30.05 -16.77
C PRO A 57 6.30 -29.79 -15.60
N CYS A 58 5.70 -28.60 -15.55
CA CYS A 58 4.92 -28.16 -14.39
C CYS A 58 3.63 -28.97 -14.19
N VAL A 59 2.92 -29.27 -15.28
CA VAL A 59 1.62 -29.94 -15.21
C VAL A 59 1.75 -31.42 -14.93
N TYR A 60 2.72 -32.10 -15.55
CA TYR A 60 2.95 -33.52 -15.29
C TYR A 60 3.66 -33.74 -13.97
N ALA A 61 4.56 -32.85 -13.53
CA ALA A 61 5.13 -32.96 -12.18
C ALA A 61 4.02 -32.87 -11.12
N THR A 62 3.06 -31.93 -11.30
CA THR A 62 1.90 -31.79 -10.42
C THR A 62 1.03 -33.05 -10.45
N SER A 63 0.62 -33.50 -11.64
CA SER A 63 -0.27 -34.65 -11.80
C SER A 63 0.38 -35.96 -11.36
N CYS A 64 1.66 -36.19 -11.65
CA CYS A 64 2.39 -37.37 -11.22
C CYS A 64 2.49 -37.43 -9.69
N TYR A 65 2.87 -36.33 -9.05
CA TYR A 65 2.94 -36.28 -7.60
C TYR A 65 1.55 -36.45 -6.95
N ALA A 66 0.54 -35.75 -7.48
CA ALA A 66 -0.82 -35.86 -6.98
C ALA A 66 -1.38 -37.27 -7.12
N LEU A 67 -1.32 -37.86 -8.33
CA LEU A 67 -2.00 -39.12 -8.65
C LEU A 67 -1.23 -40.36 -8.21
N TYR A 68 0.09 -40.41 -8.44
CA TYR A 68 0.88 -41.60 -8.10
C TYR A 68 1.34 -41.60 -6.64
N GLU A 69 1.93 -40.49 -6.17
CA GLU A 69 2.54 -40.45 -4.84
C GLU A 69 1.50 -40.32 -3.73
N LYS A 70 0.62 -39.31 -3.80
CA LYS A 70 -0.42 -39.09 -2.79
C LYS A 70 -1.70 -39.88 -3.07
N GLY A 71 -2.14 -39.86 -4.32
CA GLY A 71 -3.35 -40.53 -4.77
C GLY A 71 -3.22 -42.04 -4.88
N LYS A 72 -2.01 -42.60 -5.02
CA LYS A 72 -1.78 -44.04 -5.20
C LYS A 72 -2.74 -44.66 -6.22
N MET A 73 -2.91 -43.97 -7.35
CA MET A 73 -3.84 -44.33 -8.43
C MET A 73 -3.56 -45.74 -8.97
N LYS A 74 -4.61 -46.51 -9.21
CA LYS A 74 -4.54 -47.88 -9.73
C LYS A 74 -5.54 -48.10 -10.84
N LYS A 75 -5.26 -49.11 -11.67
CA LYS A 75 -6.17 -49.58 -12.72
C LYS A 75 -7.56 -49.89 -12.15
N GLY A 76 -8.59 -49.38 -12.82
CA GLY A 76 -10.00 -49.54 -12.41
C GLY A 76 -10.49 -48.55 -11.36
N ASP A 77 -9.63 -47.67 -10.82
CA ASP A 77 -10.10 -46.55 -9.99
C ASP A 77 -11.00 -45.63 -10.82
N LYS A 78 -12.09 -45.14 -10.22
CA LYS A 78 -12.90 -44.05 -10.77
C LYS A 78 -12.32 -42.72 -10.30
N ILE A 79 -12.06 -41.80 -11.21
CA ILE A 79 -11.42 -40.52 -10.89
C ILE A 79 -12.20 -39.33 -11.44
N LEU A 80 -12.45 -38.33 -10.60
CA LEU A 80 -12.97 -37.03 -10.99
C LEU A 80 -11.84 -36.02 -11.11
N ILE A 81 -11.64 -35.47 -12.31
CA ILE A 81 -10.61 -34.47 -12.63
C ILE A 81 -11.30 -33.16 -12.98
N HIS A 82 -11.23 -32.17 -12.10
CA HIS A 82 -11.80 -30.86 -12.39
C HIS A 82 -10.98 -30.07 -13.42
N SER A 83 -11.67 -29.19 -14.16
CA SER A 83 -11.04 -28.31 -15.15
C SER A 83 -10.26 -29.06 -16.23
N GLY A 84 -10.87 -30.10 -16.82
CA GLY A 84 -10.20 -31.06 -17.72
C GLY A 84 -9.47 -30.45 -18.91
N THR A 85 -9.89 -29.27 -19.39
CA THR A 85 -9.23 -28.56 -20.50
C THR A 85 -8.02 -27.73 -20.09
N GLY A 86 -7.80 -27.52 -18.79
CA GLY A 86 -6.62 -26.82 -18.28
C GLY A 86 -5.37 -27.70 -18.38
N GLY A 87 -4.19 -27.10 -18.23
CA GLY A 87 -2.93 -27.84 -18.36
C GLY A 87 -2.80 -29.04 -17.42
N VAL A 88 -3.08 -28.86 -16.12
CA VAL A 88 -3.04 -29.96 -15.13
C VAL A 88 -4.15 -30.99 -15.39
N GLY A 89 -5.34 -30.52 -15.77
CA GLY A 89 -6.48 -31.39 -16.10
C GLY A 89 -6.16 -32.35 -17.25
N GLN A 90 -5.64 -31.86 -18.36
CA GLN A 90 -5.26 -32.70 -19.50
C GLN A 90 -4.14 -33.69 -19.15
N ALA A 91 -3.11 -33.23 -18.43
CA ALA A 91 -2.03 -34.11 -17.97
C ALA A 91 -2.54 -35.22 -17.05
N ALA A 92 -3.45 -34.89 -16.11
CA ALA A 92 -4.06 -35.87 -15.23
C ALA A 92 -4.94 -36.88 -15.99
N ILE A 93 -5.69 -36.43 -17.01
CA ILE A 93 -6.51 -37.30 -17.86
C ILE A 93 -5.61 -38.29 -18.62
N HIS A 94 -4.51 -37.82 -19.24
CA HIS A 94 -3.56 -38.71 -19.93
C HIS A 94 -3.02 -39.81 -19.01
N LEU A 95 -2.59 -39.44 -17.79
CA LEU A 95 -2.08 -40.40 -16.81
C LEU A 95 -3.16 -41.39 -16.35
N ALA A 96 -4.36 -40.90 -16.04
CA ALA A 96 -5.47 -41.73 -15.58
C ALA A 96 -5.94 -42.74 -16.64
N LEU A 97 -6.08 -42.29 -17.90
CA LEU A 97 -6.45 -43.18 -19.01
C LEU A 97 -5.36 -44.21 -19.29
N TYR A 98 -4.09 -43.81 -19.21
CA TYR A 98 -2.96 -44.72 -19.39
C TYR A 98 -2.94 -45.85 -18.33
N GLU A 99 -3.25 -45.54 -17.07
CA GLU A 99 -3.36 -46.55 -16.00
C GLU A 99 -4.66 -47.38 -16.09
N GLY A 100 -5.58 -47.03 -16.98
CA GLY A 100 -6.86 -47.72 -17.15
C GLY A 100 -7.88 -47.38 -16.07
N CYS A 101 -7.90 -46.13 -15.61
CA CYS A 101 -8.93 -45.59 -14.72
C CYS A 101 -10.18 -45.16 -15.52
N GLU A 102 -11.33 -45.13 -14.85
CA GLU A 102 -12.57 -44.57 -15.39
C GLU A 102 -12.61 -43.07 -15.06
N VAL A 103 -12.55 -42.23 -16.08
CA VAL A 103 -12.37 -40.78 -15.92
C VAL A 103 -13.70 -40.05 -16.01
N PHE A 104 -13.93 -39.17 -15.04
CA PHE A 104 -14.93 -38.11 -15.04
C PHE A 104 -14.23 -36.76 -15.04
N THR A 105 -14.79 -35.77 -15.73
CA THR A 105 -14.19 -34.43 -15.74
C THR A 105 -15.23 -33.32 -15.78
N THR A 106 -14.81 -32.10 -15.44
CA THR A 106 -15.66 -30.92 -15.56
C THR A 106 -15.03 -29.85 -16.44
N VAL A 107 -15.87 -29.15 -17.20
CA VAL A 107 -15.48 -28.09 -18.14
C VAL A 107 -16.41 -26.88 -18.05
N GLY A 108 -15.94 -25.71 -18.44
CA GLY A 108 -16.69 -24.45 -18.27
C GLY A 108 -17.49 -23.96 -19.47
N THR A 109 -17.25 -24.49 -20.67
CA THR A 109 -17.91 -24.07 -21.92
C THR A 109 -18.18 -25.26 -22.84
N LEU A 110 -19.11 -25.10 -23.79
CA LEU A 110 -19.41 -26.13 -24.80
C LEU A 110 -18.22 -26.43 -25.71
N GLU A 111 -17.46 -25.40 -26.10
CA GLU A 111 -16.21 -25.55 -26.87
C GLU A 111 -15.21 -26.44 -26.14
N LYS A 112 -15.06 -26.23 -24.82
CA LYS A 112 -14.19 -27.04 -23.96
C LYS A 112 -14.69 -28.48 -23.82
N ARG A 113 -16.01 -28.69 -23.78
CA ARG A 113 -16.62 -30.03 -23.79
C ARG A 113 -16.33 -30.76 -25.08
N GLN A 114 -16.49 -30.08 -26.22
CA GLN A 114 -16.18 -30.64 -27.53
C GLN A 114 -14.69 -31.04 -27.63
N PHE A 115 -13.78 -30.16 -27.16
CA PHE A 115 -12.36 -30.47 -27.12
C PHE A 115 -12.05 -31.76 -26.33
N ILE A 116 -12.67 -31.98 -25.16
CA ILE A 116 -12.48 -33.22 -24.38
C ILE A 116 -12.97 -34.44 -25.16
N ARG A 117 -14.15 -34.37 -25.79
CA ARG A 117 -14.70 -35.49 -26.59
C ARG A 117 -13.78 -35.87 -27.75
N GLU A 118 -13.23 -34.89 -28.45
CA GLU A 118 -12.35 -35.10 -29.60
C GLU A 118 -10.96 -35.61 -29.19
N THR A 119 -10.40 -35.07 -28.10
CA THR A 119 -9.05 -35.40 -27.63
C THR A 119 -9.01 -36.72 -26.86
N PHE A 120 -10.07 -37.03 -26.10
CA PHE A 120 -10.16 -38.19 -25.22
C PHE A 120 -11.43 -39.01 -25.50
N PRO A 121 -11.50 -39.71 -26.65
CA PRO A 121 -12.72 -40.41 -27.09
C PRO A 121 -13.14 -41.56 -26.14
N SER A 122 -12.26 -41.98 -25.24
CA SER A 122 -12.56 -42.95 -24.18
C SER A 122 -13.35 -42.36 -23.01
N ILE A 123 -13.53 -41.04 -22.94
CA ILE A 123 -14.39 -40.39 -21.95
C ILE A 123 -15.79 -40.23 -22.55
N PHE A 124 -16.77 -40.92 -21.97
CA PHE A 124 -18.16 -40.83 -22.41
C PHE A 124 -18.73 -39.44 -22.15
N ASP A 125 -19.72 -39.03 -22.94
CA ASP A 125 -20.27 -37.68 -22.83
C ASP A 125 -20.99 -37.43 -21.50
N ASP A 126 -21.61 -38.46 -20.94
CA ASP A 126 -22.24 -38.44 -19.61
C ASP A 126 -21.22 -38.43 -18.45
N HIS A 127 -19.92 -38.55 -18.74
CA HIS A 127 -18.83 -38.36 -17.78
C HIS A 127 -18.26 -36.93 -17.79
N ILE A 128 -18.82 -36.01 -18.59
CA ILE A 128 -18.37 -34.62 -18.72
C ILE A 128 -19.39 -33.65 -18.10
N GLY A 129 -19.06 -33.12 -16.91
CA GLY A 129 -19.89 -32.20 -16.14
C GLY A 129 -19.55 -30.72 -16.32
N ASN A 130 -20.33 -29.83 -15.70
CA ASN A 130 -20.08 -28.39 -15.69
C ASN A 130 -19.15 -28.00 -14.53
N SER A 131 -18.14 -27.16 -14.78
CA SER A 131 -17.23 -26.64 -13.74
C SER A 131 -17.67 -25.29 -13.15
N ARG A 132 -18.72 -24.67 -13.72
CA ARG A 132 -19.23 -23.35 -13.29
C ARG A 132 -20.25 -23.44 -12.16
N ASP A 133 -20.83 -24.60 -11.90
CA ASP A 133 -21.81 -24.86 -10.84
C ASP A 133 -21.49 -26.20 -10.15
N THR A 134 -22.40 -26.68 -9.30
CA THR A 134 -22.31 -27.95 -8.56
C THR A 134 -23.04 -29.12 -9.23
N SER A 135 -23.55 -28.95 -10.47
CA SER A 135 -24.32 -29.99 -11.18
C SER A 135 -23.52 -31.27 -11.45
N PHE A 136 -22.19 -31.18 -11.47
CA PHE A 136 -21.31 -32.34 -11.61
C PHE A 136 -21.49 -33.36 -10.47
N GLU A 137 -21.92 -32.94 -9.27
CA GLU A 137 -22.16 -33.84 -8.15
C GLU A 137 -23.25 -34.85 -8.50
N GLN A 138 -24.36 -34.36 -9.05
CA GLN A 138 -25.49 -35.19 -9.46
C GLN A 138 -25.10 -36.12 -10.62
N MET A 139 -24.36 -35.62 -11.60
CA MET A 139 -23.83 -36.43 -12.71
C MET A 139 -22.99 -37.60 -12.18
N ILE A 140 -22.08 -37.35 -11.23
CA ILE A 140 -21.25 -38.40 -10.63
C ILE A 140 -22.11 -39.42 -9.89
N LEU A 141 -23.08 -38.97 -9.09
CA LEU A 141 -23.96 -39.89 -8.35
C LEU A 141 -24.77 -40.77 -9.29
N GLU A 142 -25.29 -40.24 -10.39
CA GLU A 142 -26.05 -41.00 -11.39
C GLU A 142 -25.17 -42.05 -12.08
N GLN A 143 -24.02 -41.64 -12.62
CA GLN A 143 -23.14 -42.54 -13.38
C GLN A 143 -22.42 -43.57 -12.48
N THR A 144 -22.23 -43.25 -11.20
CA THR A 144 -21.64 -44.17 -10.22
C THR A 144 -22.68 -44.96 -9.42
N ARG A 145 -23.99 -44.79 -9.71
CA ARG A 145 -25.11 -45.42 -8.98
C ARG A 145 -25.03 -45.19 -7.46
N GLY A 146 -24.70 -43.96 -7.07
CA GLY A 146 -24.57 -43.52 -5.69
C GLY A 146 -23.28 -43.96 -4.98
N ARG A 147 -22.35 -44.64 -5.67
CA ARG A 147 -21.06 -45.05 -5.07
C ARG A 147 -20.11 -43.86 -4.87
N GLY A 148 -20.06 -42.93 -5.82
CA GLY A 148 -19.02 -41.91 -5.91
C GLY A 148 -17.75 -42.39 -6.61
N VAL A 149 -16.71 -41.55 -6.58
CA VAL A 149 -15.39 -41.79 -7.19
C VAL A 149 -14.31 -42.11 -6.15
N ASP A 150 -13.28 -42.85 -6.54
CA ASP A 150 -12.20 -43.29 -5.66
C ASP A 150 -11.13 -42.21 -5.46
N ILE A 151 -10.96 -41.32 -6.44
CA ILE A 151 -10.02 -40.18 -6.40
C ILE A 151 -10.73 -38.93 -6.94
N VAL A 152 -10.50 -37.79 -6.29
CA VAL A 152 -10.88 -36.48 -6.82
C VAL A 152 -9.63 -35.61 -6.90
N LEU A 153 -9.32 -35.09 -8.09
CA LEU A 153 -8.32 -34.05 -8.28
C LEU A 153 -9.03 -32.69 -8.40
N ASN A 154 -9.03 -31.94 -7.29
CA ASN A 154 -9.76 -30.69 -7.17
C ASN A 154 -8.89 -29.45 -7.38
N SER A 155 -9.44 -28.50 -8.13
CA SER A 155 -8.89 -27.15 -8.32
C SER A 155 -9.97 -26.06 -8.20
N LEU A 156 -11.18 -26.43 -7.77
CA LEU A 156 -12.33 -25.53 -7.64
C LEU A 156 -12.45 -25.08 -6.18
N ALA A 157 -13.10 -23.94 -5.97
CA ALA A 157 -13.19 -23.30 -4.67
C ALA A 157 -14.59 -23.36 -4.04
N GLU A 158 -14.65 -23.12 -2.73
CA GLU A 158 -15.86 -22.86 -1.95
C GLU A 158 -16.91 -24.00 -2.05
N GLU A 159 -18.15 -23.69 -2.42
CA GLU A 159 -19.24 -24.68 -2.52
C GLU A 159 -18.89 -25.83 -3.47
N LYS A 160 -18.11 -25.55 -4.52
CA LYS A 160 -17.68 -26.56 -5.48
C LYS A 160 -16.70 -27.54 -4.84
N LEU A 161 -15.76 -27.06 -4.03
CA LEU A 161 -14.86 -27.94 -3.26
C LEU A 161 -15.68 -28.88 -2.36
N GLN A 162 -16.68 -28.36 -1.66
CA GLN A 162 -17.56 -29.18 -0.82
C GLN A 162 -18.34 -30.22 -1.62
N ALA A 163 -18.87 -29.84 -2.79
CA ALA A 163 -19.53 -30.75 -3.73
C ALA A 163 -18.56 -31.84 -4.24
N SER A 164 -17.32 -31.47 -4.57
CA SER A 164 -16.27 -32.40 -4.98
C SER A 164 -15.95 -33.43 -3.88
N ILE A 165 -15.96 -33.04 -2.61
CA ILE A 165 -15.73 -34.00 -1.51
C ILE A 165 -16.92 -34.95 -1.36
N ARG A 166 -18.15 -34.47 -1.52
CA ARG A 166 -19.34 -35.34 -1.46
C ARG A 166 -19.34 -36.41 -2.54
N CYS A 167 -18.72 -36.13 -3.69
CA CYS A 167 -18.50 -37.10 -4.77
C CYS A 167 -17.59 -38.28 -4.40
N LEU A 168 -16.83 -38.22 -3.30
CA LEU A 168 -15.95 -39.33 -2.90
C LEU A 168 -16.72 -40.55 -2.40
N ALA A 169 -16.28 -41.70 -2.89
CA ALA A 169 -16.63 -43.01 -2.38
C ALA A 169 -16.01 -43.29 -1.00
N LYS A 170 -16.46 -44.36 -0.34
CA LYS A 170 -15.84 -44.83 0.91
C LYS A 170 -14.38 -45.21 0.66
N GLY A 171 -13.46 -44.74 1.52
CA GLY A 171 -12.02 -44.94 1.35
C GLY A 171 -11.38 -44.07 0.26
N GLY A 172 -12.13 -43.13 -0.34
CA GLY A 172 -11.65 -42.28 -1.42
C GLY A 172 -10.58 -41.27 -0.99
N ARG A 173 -9.85 -40.74 -1.98
CA ARG A 173 -8.72 -39.82 -1.78
C ARG A 173 -8.99 -38.48 -2.45
N PHE A 174 -9.01 -37.42 -1.67
CA PHE A 174 -9.14 -36.05 -2.15
C PHE A 174 -7.76 -35.43 -2.37
N LEU A 175 -7.49 -34.94 -3.57
CA LEU A 175 -6.23 -34.33 -3.97
C LEU A 175 -6.51 -32.85 -4.27
N GLU A 176 -6.21 -31.98 -3.31
CA GLU A 176 -6.44 -30.54 -3.41
C GLU A 176 -5.21 -29.86 -4.00
N ILE A 177 -5.33 -29.32 -5.21
CA ILE A 177 -4.29 -28.49 -5.86
C ILE A 177 -4.63 -26.99 -5.83
N GLY A 178 -5.87 -26.62 -5.49
CA GLY A 178 -6.28 -25.24 -5.26
C GLY A 178 -5.73 -24.70 -3.95
N LYS A 179 -5.47 -23.39 -3.92
CA LYS A 179 -4.93 -22.71 -2.73
C LYS A 179 -5.93 -21.78 -2.03
N TYR A 180 -7.03 -21.41 -2.71
CA TYR A 180 -7.96 -20.40 -2.21
C TYR A 180 -8.57 -20.79 -0.86
N ASP A 181 -9.24 -21.94 -0.76
CA ASP A 181 -9.90 -22.38 0.48
C ASP A 181 -8.92 -22.65 1.63
N LEU A 182 -7.70 -23.11 1.31
CA LEU A 182 -6.64 -23.30 2.30
C LEU A 182 -6.15 -21.95 2.88
N ILE A 183 -6.02 -20.93 2.03
CA ILE A 183 -5.59 -19.58 2.44
C ILE A 183 -6.72 -18.84 3.18
N ALA A 184 -7.97 -19.03 2.74
CA ALA A 184 -9.15 -18.42 3.35
C ALA A 184 -9.58 -19.10 4.66
N ASP A 185 -8.91 -20.19 5.06
CA ASP A 185 -9.23 -21.02 6.23
C ASP A 185 -10.71 -21.46 6.25
N ASN A 186 -11.22 -21.88 5.09
CA ASN A 186 -12.60 -22.31 4.95
C ASN A 186 -12.85 -23.63 5.70
N THR A 187 -14.04 -23.74 6.29
CA THR A 187 -14.36 -24.90 7.12
C THR A 187 -14.57 -26.17 6.31
N LEU A 188 -14.05 -27.28 6.82
CA LEU A 188 -14.23 -28.63 6.29
C LEU A 188 -15.07 -29.45 7.26
N ASP A 189 -16.21 -29.95 6.81
CA ASP A 189 -17.12 -30.73 7.67
C ASP A 189 -16.45 -32.05 8.10
N ARG A 190 -16.22 -32.23 9.40
CA ARG A 190 -15.56 -33.44 9.93
C ARG A 190 -16.34 -34.73 9.65
N MET A 191 -17.66 -34.64 9.45
CA MET A 191 -18.50 -35.81 9.21
C MET A 191 -18.14 -36.52 7.91
N ILE A 192 -17.53 -35.83 6.94
CA ILE A 192 -17.11 -36.41 5.66
C ILE A 192 -16.05 -37.51 5.84
N PHE A 193 -15.21 -37.40 6.89
CA PHE A 193 -14.18 -38.41 7.20
C PHE A 193 -14.77 -39.72 7.73
N ALA A 194 -16.06 -39.76 8.10
CA ALA A 194 -16.75 -40.99 8.47
C ALA A 194 -16.80 -42.00 7.30
N LYS A 195 -16.64 -41.54 6.04
CA LYS A 195 -16.46 -42.40 4.86
C LYS A 195 -15.08 -43.09 4.81
N GLY A 196 -14.18 -42.81 5.75
CA GLY A 196 -12.80 -43.30 5.73
C GLY A 196 -11.94 -42.65 4.65
N ILE A 197 -12.27 -41.43 4.21
CA ILE A 197 -11.54 -40.73 3.15
C ILE A 197 -10.23 -40.14 3.65
N SER A 198 -9.29 -39.92 2.73
CA SER A 198 -8.05 -39.18 2.98
C SER A 198 -8.06 -37.86 2.22
N PHE A 199 -7.59 -36.78 2.84
CA PHE A 199 -7.48 -35.46 2.23
C PHE A 199 -6.00 -35.08 2.11
N HIS A 200 -5.56 -34.76 0.89
CA HIS A 200 -4.16 -34.43 0.59
C HIS A 200 -4.09 -33.05 -0.07
N ALA A 201 -3.47 -32.09 0.62
CA ALA A 201 -3.04 -30.84 0.01
C ALA A 201 -1.77 -31.07 -0.82
N ILE A 202 -1.80 -30.67 -2.09
CA ILE A 202 -0.72 -30.86 -3.05
C ILE A 202 -0.05 -29.51 -3.33
N MET A 203 1.09 -29.28 -2.68
CA MET A 203 1.88 -28.05 -2.82
C MET A 203 3.22 -28.37 -3.49
N LEU A 204 3.24 -28.35 -4.83
CA LEU A 204 4.44 -28.65 -5.60
C LEU A 204 5.56 -27.62 -5.37
N ASP A 205 5.20 -26.38 -5.10
CA ASP A 205 6.12 -25.32 -4.71
C ASP A 205 6.90 -25.63 -3.44
N ASN A 206 6.27 -26.26 -2.45
CA ASN A 206 6.97 -26.68 -1.24
C ASN A 206 7.94 -27.82 -1.52
N ILE A 207 7.58 -28.73 -2.43
CA ILE A 207 8.41 -29.88 -2.79
C ILE A 207 9.69 -29.42 -3.47
N VAL A 208 9.57 -28.57 -4.49
CA VAL A 208 10.73 -28.09 -5.24
C VAL A 208 11.67 -27.29 -4.36
N ASN A 209 11.13 -26.53 -3.40
CA ASN A 209 11.91 -25.77 -2.43
C ASN A 209 12.39 -26.58 -1.22
N SER A 210 12.06 -27.87 -1.14
CA SER A 210 12.41 -28.75 -0.01
C SER A 210 13.63 -29.63 -0.30
N THR A 211 13.75 -30.73 0.47
CA THR A 211 14.86 -31.68 0.39
C THR A 211 14.94 -32.36 -0.98
N THR A 212 16.16 -32.72 -1.37
CA THR A 212 16.50 -33.41 -2.63
C THR A 212 15.67 -34.69 -2.85
N GLU A 213 15.27 -35.38 -1.78
CA GLU A 213 14.52 -36.65 -1.85
C GLU A 213 13.15 -36.53 -2.53
N ASN A 214 12.38 -35.47 -2.25
CA ASN A 214 11.06 -35.31 -2.88
C ASN A 214 11.19 -34.95 -4.37
N ASN A 215 12.22 -34.18 -4.73
CA ASN A 215 12.53 -33.83 -6.11
C ASN A 215 12.91 -35.08 -6.91
N GLU A 216 13.68 -36.00 -6.32
CA GLU A 216 13.99 -37.30 -6.94
C GLU A 216 12.74 -38.15 -7.21
N ILE A 217 11.73 -38.11 -6.32
CA ILE A 217 10.48 -38.85 -6.51
C ILE A 217 9.75 -38.34 -7.74
N VAL A 218 9.57 -37.01 -7.85
CA VAL A 218 8.93 -36.37 -9.01
C VAL A 218 9.72 -36.67 -10.29
N TYR A 219 11.06 -36.57 -10.22
CA TYR A 219 11.96 -36.91 -11.31
C TYR A 219 11.75 -38.33 -11.83
N LYS A 220 11.66 -39.32 -10.93
CA LYS A 220 11.45 -40.73 -11.29
C LYS A 220 10.11 -40.96 -12.00
N TYR A 221 9.02 -40.36 -11.51
CA TYR A 221 7.71 -40.50 -12.16
C TYR A 221 7.68 -39.84 -13.55
N MET A 222 8.25 -38.65 -13.68
CA MET A 222 8.37 -37.93 -14.96
C MET A 222 9.18 -38.75 -15.97
N LEU A 223 10.36 -39.25 -15.57
CA LEU A 223 11.21 -40.06 -16.45
C LEU A 223 10.50 -41.35 -16.89
N ARG A 224 9.77 -42.01 -15.99
CA ARG A 224 8.96 -43.19 -16.33
C ARG A 224 7.86 -42.84 -17.34
N GLY A 225 7.16 -41.73 -17.12
CA GLY A 225 6.06 -41.26 -17.97
C GLY A 225 6.50 -40.84 -19.37
N LEU A 226 7.71 -40.27 -19.50
CA LEU A 226 8.32 -39.99 -20.80
C LEU A 226 8.67 -41.28 -21.53
N LYS A 227 9.29 -42.25 -20.84
CA LYS A 227 9.73 -43.53 -21.44
C LYS A 227 8.58 -44.42 -21.89
N ASN A 228 7.49 -44.48 -21.13
CA ASN A 228 6.34 -45.34 -21.43
C ASN A 228 5.28 -44.64 -22.31
N GLY A 229 5.49 -43.36 -22.64
CA GLY A 229 4.61 -42.57 -23.48
C GLY A 229 3.30 -42.14 -22.82
N SER A 230 3.16 -42.24 -21.49
CA SER A 230 2.00 -41.72 -20.76
C SER A 230 1.98 -40.20 -20.69
N ILE A 231 3.16 -39.56 -20.82
CA ILE A 231 3.30 -38.11 -20.94
C ILE A 231 3.18 -37.71 -22.41
N LYS A 232 2.24 -36.81 -22.69
CA LYS A 232 1.98 -36.21 -24.00
C LYS A 232 2.12 -34.69 -23.95
N THR A 233 2.45 -34.10 -25.08
CA THR A 233 2.48 -32.64 -25.25
C THR A 233 1.06 -32.09 -25.19
N LEU A 234 0.91 -30.84 -24.75
CA LEU A 234 -0.40 -30.20 -24.62
C LEU A 234 -0.60 -29.13 -25.71
N PRO A 235 -1.86 -28.81 -26.07
CA PRO A 235 -2.16 -27.62 -26.85
C PRO A 235 -1.59 -26.38 -26.18
N ARG A 236 -1.10 -25.43 -26.97
CA ARG A 236 -0.61 -24.15 -26.45
C ARG A 236 -1.11 -22.97 -27.27
N LYS A 237 -1.20 -21.83 -26.59
CA LYS A 237 -1.23 -20.51 -27.22
C LYS A 237 0.11 -19.82 -26.94
N VAL A 238 0.84 -19.50 -28.00
CA VAL A 238 2.13 -18.80 -27.93
C VAL A 238 1.87 -17.30 -28.09
N PHE A 239 2.49 -16.50 -27.24
CA PHE A 239 2.57 -15.05 -27.31
C PHE A 239 4.03 -14.64 -27.50
N GLU A 240 4.28 -13.53 -28.17
CA GLU A 240 5.64 -13.01 -28.33
C GLU A 240 6.12 -12.34 -27.03
N ARG A 241 7.45 -12.20 -26.86
CA ARG A 241 8.07 -11.52 -25.69
C ARG A 241 7.59 -10.09 -25.45
N THR A 242 7.00 -9.43 -26.46
CA THR A 242 6.41 -8.09 -26.36
C THR A 242 4.96 -8.12 -25.88
N GLU A 243 4.31 -9.28 -25.90
CA GLU A 243 2.89 -9.47 -25.62
C GLU A 243 2.63 -10.05 -24.23
N VAL A 244 3.58 -9.90 -23.29
CA VAL A 244 3.50 -10.46 -21.93
C VAL A 244 2.18 -10.06 -21.25
N GLU A 245 1.81 -8.78 -21.30
CA GLU A 245 0.55 -8.31 -20.70
C GLU A 245 -0.67 -8.99 -21.33
N ALA A 246 -0.70 -9.11 -22.66
CA ALA A 246 -1.80 -9.78 -23.37
C ALA A 246 -1.89 -11.27 -23.00
N ALA A 247 -0.74 -11.94 -22.81
CA ALA A 247 -0.69 -13.32 -22.34
C ALA A 247 -1.33 -13.48 -20.96
N PHE A 248 -1.01 -12.60 -20.00
CA PHE A 248 -1.60 -12.62 -18.66
C PHE A 248 -3.11 -12.30 -18.68
N ARG A 249 -3.54 -11.31 -19.47
CA ARG A 249 -4.98 -11.01 -19.63
C ARG A 249 -5.75 -12.18 -20.27
N TYR A 250 -5.16 -12.84 -21.26
CA TYR A 250 -5.74 -14.03 -21.90
C TYR A 250 -5.85 -15.21 -20.93
N MET A 251 -4.84 -15.41 -20.07
CA MET A 251 -4.87 -16.38 -18.98
C MET A 251 -6.00 -16.09 -17.99
N ALA A 252 -6.08 -14.85 -17.49
CA ALA A 252 -7.05 -14.41 -16.50
C ALA A 252 -8.50 -14.56 -16.98
N ALA A 253 -8.76 -14.33 -18.27
CA ALA A 253 -10.07 -14.53 -18.87
C ALA A 253 -10.53 -16.01 -18.93
N GLY A 254 -9.65 -16.97 -18.62
CA GLY A 254 -9.98 -18.40 -18.60
C GLY A 254 -10.35 -19.00 -19.96
N LYS A 255 -10.03 -18.31 -21.07
CA LYS A 255 -10.36 -18.71 -22.45
C LYS A 255 -9.44 -19.79 -23.01
N HIS A 256 -8.29 -20.00 -22.39
CA HIS A 256 -7.26 -20.93 -22.89
C HIS A 256 -7.68 -22.40 -22.73
N ILE A 257 -7.13 -23.22 -23.63
CA ILE A 257 -7.09 -24.69 -23.56
C ILE A 257 -5.62 -25.08 -23.56
N GLY A 258 -5.20 -25.92 -22.61
CA GLY A 258 -3.80 -26.33 -22.46
C GLY A 258 -2.93 -25.24 -21.82
N LYS A 259 -1.79 -24.92 -22.44
CA LYS A 259 -0.77 -24.01 -21.91
C LYS A 259 -0.69 -22.67 -22.63
N ILE A 260 -0.17 -21.67 -21.93
CA ILE A 260 0.19 -20.38 -22.50
C ILE A 260 1.71 -20.28 -22.42
N LEU A 261 2.35 -19.98 -23.54
CA LEU A 261 3.80 -19.86 -23.67
C LEU A 261 4.14 -18.43 -24.12
N ILE A 262 5.29 -17.93 -23.69
CA ILE A 262 5.85 -16.64 -24.12
C ILE A 262 7.14 -16.93 -24.88
N ARG A 263 7.21 -16.67 -26.17
CA ARG A 263 8.44 -16.85 -26.95
C ARG A 263 9.45 -15.76 -26.59
N ILE A 264 10.63 -16.12 -26.06
CA ILE A 264 11.67 -15.13 -25.65
C ILE A 264 12.70 -14.92 -26.74
N HIS A 265 12.95 -15.96 -27.52
CA HIS A 265 13.99 -16.01 -28.53
C HIS A 265 13.43 -16.78 -29.73
N ASP A 266 13.97 -16.63 -30.93
CA ASP A 266 13.64 -17.54 -32.03
C ASP A 266 14.68 -18.67 -32.08
N GLU A 267 14.28 -19.90 -32.40
CA GLU A 267 15.23 -21.02 -32.55
C GLU A 267 16.33 -20.70 -33.57
N ASN A 268 16.03 -19.82 -34.54
CA ASN A 268 16.93 -19.41 -35.60
C ASN A 268 17.72 -18.14 -35.30
N GLU A 269 17.46 -17.44 -34.18
CA GLU A 269 18.16 -16.22 -33.82
C GLU A 269 19.51 -16.51 -33.13
N PRO A 270 20.56 -15.72 -33.36
CA PRO A 270 21.84 -15.86 -32.65
C PRO A 270 21.68 -15.58 -31.15
N LEU A 271 22.31 -16.40 -30.32
CA LEU A 271 22.34 -16.19 -28.88
C LEU A 271 23.21 -14.98 -28.51
N GLY A 272 22.81 -14.28 -27.45
CA GLY A 272 23.57 -13.15 -26.90
C GLY A 272 23.15 -11.77 -27.44
N LEU A 273 22.06 -11.68 -28.21
CA LEU A 273 21.49 -10.40 -28.58
C LEU A 273 20.98 -9.64 -27.34
N PRO A 274 21.28 -8.34 -27.20
CA PRO A 274 20.76 -7.54 -26.09
C PRO A 274 19.24 -7.52 -26.08
N VAL A 275 18.64 -7.69 -24.91
CA VAL A 275 17.19 -7.60 -24.70
C VAL A 275 16.86 -6.23 -24.10
N LEU A 276 15.81 -5.58 -24.60
CA LEU A 276 15.29 -4.36 -24.01
C LEU A 276 14.72 -4.68 -22.62
N ALA A 277 15.29 -4.08 -21.59
CA ALA A 277 14.87 -4.27 -20.21
C ALA A 277 15.04 -2.97 -19.42
N TYR A 278 14.24 -2.81 -18.36
CA TYR A 278 14.46 -1.75 -17.39
C TYR A 278 15.79 -2.02 -16.66
N PRO A 279 16.75 -1.09 -16.73
CA PRO A 279 18.03 -1.29 -16.08
C PRO A 279 17.83 -1.28 -14.56
N ARG A 280 18.50 -2.20 -13.87
CA ARG A 280 18.45 -2.29 -12.41
C ARG A 280 19.82 -2.65 -11.89
N PHE A 281 20.25 -1.98 -10.83
CA PHE A 281 21.53 -2.26 -10.20
C PHE A 281 21.49 -3.58 -9.42
N PHE A 282 22.51 -4.41 -9.65
CA PHE A 282 22.77 -5.65 -8.91
C PHE A 282 24.23 -5.72 -8.49
N CYS A 283 24.45 -6.25 -7.30
CA CYS A 283 25.76 -6.50 -6.73
C CYS A 283 26.33 -7.80 -7.31
N LYS A 284 27.61 -7.76 -7.69
CA LYS A 284 28.40 -8.98 -7.94
C LYS A 284 28.70 -9.66 -6.59
N PHE A 285 28.27 -10.91 -6.45
CA PHE A 285 28.40 -11.67 -5.20
C PHE A 285 29.87 -11.89 -4.77
N HIS A 286 30.81 -11.98 -5.71
CA HIS A 286 32.24 -12.23 -5.47
C HIS A 286 33.05 -10.95 -5.24
N LYS A 287 32.40 -9.80 -5.03
CA LYS A 287 33.03 -8.50 -4.80
C LYS A 287 32.75 -7.98 -3.39
N SER A 288 33.50 -6.98 -2.95
CA SER A 288 33.30 -6.28 -1.67
C SER A 288 32.76 -4.85 -1.85
N TYR A 289 32.01 -4.41 -0.85
CA TYR A 289 31.32 -3.12 -0.82
C TYR A 289 31.67 -2.40 0.48
N VAL A 290 32.20 -1.18 0.38
CA VAL A 290 32.66 -0.38 1.52
C VAL A 290 31.67 0.74 1.80
N ILE A 291 31.19 0.84 3.04
CA ILE A 291 30.29 1.92 3.48
C ILE A 291 30.92 2.66 4.66
N LEU A 292 31.39 3.87 4.39
CA LEU A 292 31.90 4.76 5.43
C LEU A 292 30.73 5.38 6.18
N GLY A 293 30.70 5.20 7.51
CA GLY A 293 29.52 5.53 8.31
C GLY A 293 28.39 4.50 8.19
N GLY A 294 28.71 3.25 7.84
CA GLY A 294 27.73 2.20 7.57
C GLY A 294 26.87 1.75 8.76
N LEU A 295 27.20 2.16 9.98
CA LEU A 295 26.36 1.93 11.17
C LEU A 295 25.40 3.10 11.51
N GLY A 296 25.41 4.18 10.71
CA GLY A 296 24.39 5.22 10.79
C GLY A 296 23.06 4.76 10.20
N GLY A 297 21.96 5.49 10.49
CA GLY A 297 20.61 5.14 10.05
C GLY A 297 20.52 4.78 8.56
N PHE A 298 20.89 5.71 7.67
CA PHE A 298 20.92 5.44 6.22
C PHE A 298 21.90 4.31 5.87
N GLY A 299 23.07 4.27 6.50
CA GLY A 299 24.11 3.28 6.21
C GLY A 299 23.65 1.83 6.41
N LEU A 300 22.82 1.58 7.43
CA LEU A 300 22.22 0.28 7.67
C LEU A 300 21.22 -0.10 6.57
N GLU A 301 20.36 0.83 6.16
CA GLU A 301 19.36 0.56 5.11
C GLU A 301 20.02 0.40 3.73
N LEU A 302 21.10 1.14 3.46
CA LEU A 302 21.92 0.94 2.27
C LEU A 302 22.59 -0.44 2.30
N ALA A 303 23.17 -0.85 3.43
CA ALA A 303 23.80 -2.17 3.55
C ALA A 303 22.79 -3.31 3.30
N ASP A 304 21.59 -3.20 3.87
CA ASP A 304 20.52 -4.17 3.64
C ASP A 304 20.09 -4.21 2.17
N CYS A 305 19.90 -3.05 1.55
CA CYS A 305 19.59 -2.95 0.13
C CYS A 305 20.67 -3.64 -0.73
N LEU A 306 21.96 -3.38 -0.47
CA LEU A 306 23.06 -4.02 -1.20
C LEU A 306 23.07 -5.55 -1.03
N ILE A 307 22.73 -6.06 0.16
CA ILE A 307 22.61 -7.51 0.42
C ILE A 307 21.46 -8.10 -0.38
N LEU A 308 20.29 -7.46 -0.38
CA LEU A 308 19.14 -7.87 -1.17
C LEU A 308 19.45 -7.81 -2.68
N ARG A 309 20.40 -6.96 -3.10
CA ARG A 309 20.95 -6.90 -4.47
C ARG A 309 22.08 -7.89 -4.75
N GLY A 310 22.44 -8.75 -3.80
CA GLY A 310 23.37 -9.85 -3.98
C GLY A 310 24.77 -9.64 -3.40
N ALA A 311 25.01 -8.56 -2.65
CA ALA A 311 26.28 -8.37 -1.97
C ALA A 311 26.50 -9.46 -0.92
N LYS A 312 27.67 -10.11 -0.95
CA LYS A 312 28.08 -11.11 0.06
C LYS A 312 29.23 -10.67 0.95
N ASN A 313 29.93 -9.59 0.60
CA ASN A 313 31.05 -9.05 1.38
C ASN A 313 30.83 -7.56 1.63
N LEU A 314 30.58 -7.18 2.89
CA LEU A 314 30.34 -5.79 3.30
C LEU A 314 31.35 -5.36 4.36
N LEU A 315 31.97 -4.20 4.13
CA LEU A 315 32.81 -3.54 5.13
C LEU A 315 32.15 -2.24 5.56
N LEU A 316 31.82 -2.14 6.85
CA LEU A 316 31.17 -0.98 7.44
C LEU A 316 32.16 -0.27 8.37
N THR A 317 32.32 1.04 8.23
CA THR A 317 33.12 1.82 9.19
C THR A 317 32.22 2.61 10.14
N SER A 318 32.69 2.75 11.38
CA SER A 318 32.04 3.55 12.42
C SER A 318 33.09 4.09 13.39
N ARG A 319 32.86 5.26 13.97
CA ARG A 319 33.77 5.79 15.00
C ARG A 319 33.73 4.97 16.28
N THR A 320 32.58 4.41 16.63
CA THR A 320 32.32 3.82 17.95
C THR A 320 31.96 2.33 17.90
N GLY A 321 31.86 1.74 16.70
CA GLY A 321 31.34 0.38 16.54
C GLY A 321 29.83 0.28 16.81
N LEU A 322 29.36 -0.92 17.16
CA LEU A 322 27.96 -1.24 17.46
C LEU A 322 27.56 -0.66 18.83
N ARG A 323 26.45 0.09 18.89
CA ARG A 323 25.99 0.79 20.10
C ARG A 323 24.59 0.40 20.57
N ASN A 324 23.71 -0.05 19.68
CA ASN A 324 22.32 -0.33 20.01
C ASN A 324 21.85 -1.71 19.51
N GLY A 325 20.69 -2.13 20.02
CA GLY A 325 20.09 -3.43 19.67
C GLY A 325 19.71 -3.55 18.20
N TYR A 326 19.27 -2.46 17.56
CA TYR A 326 18.91 -2.45 16.14
C TYR A 326 20.12 -2.78 15.25
N GLN A 327 21.24 -2.08 15.44
CA GLN A 327 22.49 -2.34 14.70
C GLN A 327 22.96 -3.79 14.86
N ARG A 328 22.91 -4.33 16.08
CA ARG A 328 23.29 -5.72 16.35
C ARG A 328 22.36 -6.71 15.64
N SER A 329 21.05 -6.49 15.76
CA SER A 329 20.03 -7.34 15.13
C SER A 329 20.18 -7.36 13.60
N ARG A 330 20.40 -6.21 12.95
CA ARG A 330 20.63 -6.13 11.50
C ARG A 330 21.88 -6.90 11.07
N VAL A 331 23.00 -6.73 11.78
CA VAL A 331 24.26 -7.44 11.47
C VAL A 331 24.12 -8.95 11.67
N GLU A 332 23.44 -9.40 12.72
CA GLU A 332 23.15 -10.82 12.96
C GLU A 332 22.25 -11.41 11.87
N LEU A 333 21.22 -10.67 11.46
CA LEU A 333 20.34 -11.05 10.34
C LEU A 333 21.13 -11.20 9.04
N TRP A 334 21.99 -10.25 8.68
CA TRP A 334 22.81 -10.33 7.47
C TRP A 334 23.76 -11.53 7.48
N LYS A 335 24.35 -11.83 8.64
CA LYS A 335 25.17 -13.04 8.81
C LYS A 335 24.35 -14.32 8.62
N SER A 336 23.09 -14.35 9.06
CA SER A 336 22.19 -15.48 8.81
C SER A 336 21.92 -15.74 7.33
N TYR A 337 22.04 -14.71 6.47
CA TYR A 337 21.95 -14.84 5.01
C TYR A 337 23.27 -15.29 4.35
N GLY A 338 24.29 -15.63 5.16
CA GLY A 338 25.62 -16.00 4.71
C GLY A 338 26.43 -14.82 4.16
N VAL A 339 26.14 -13.60 4.60
CA VAL A 339 26.92 -12.40 4.23
C VAL A 339 28.10 -12.25 5.20
N ASN A 340 29.30 -12.07 4.64
CA ASN A 340 30.48 -11.70 5.39
C ASN A 340 30.45 -10.18 5.67
N VAL A 341 30.15 -9.82 6.91
CA VAL A 341 30.08 -8.41 7.36
C VAL A 341 31.24 -8.12 8.30
N GLN A 342 32.14 -7.23 7.88
CA GLN A 342 33.25 -6.72 8.69
C GLN A 342 32.96 -5.30 9.15
N ILE A 343 33.19 -5.02 10.44
CA ILE A 343 33.01 -3.69 11.02
C ILE A 343 34.36 -3.19 11.51
N ILE A 344 34.80 -2.03 10.98
CA ILE A 344 35.99 -1.32 11.47
C ILE A 344 35.53 -0.17 12.37
N ALA A 345 35.86 -0.27 13.65
CA ALA A 345 35.56 0.75 14.65
C ALA A 345 36.79 1.64 14.89
N GLY A 346 36.58 2.95 14.99
CA GLY A 346 37.60 3.92 15.43
C GLY A 346 38.60 4.38 14.37
N ALA A 347 38.57 3.83 13.15
CA ALA A 347 39.43 4.27 12.05
C ALA A 347 38.88 5.54 11.38
N ASP A 348 39.75 6.54 11.15
CA ASP A 348 39.41 7.79 10.48
C ASP A 348 39.82 7.75 9.01
N ALA A 349 38.84 7.71 8.09
CA ALA A 349 39.10 7.66 6.66
C ALA A 349 39.77 8.94 6.11
N SER A 350 39.87 10.03 6.89
CA SER A 350 40.65 11.21 6.52
C SER A 350 42.15 11.05 6.80
N ASP A 351 42.55 10.12 7.67
CA ASP A 351 43.94 9.74 7.86
C ASP A 351 44.40 8.72 6.83
N ARG A 352 45.63 8.87 6.35
CA ARG A 352 46.18 8.03 5.29
C ARG A 352 46.36 6.57 5.72
N LYS A 353 46.83 6.33 6.95
CA LYS A 353 47.09 4.96 7.45
C LYS A 353 45.77 4.22 7.65
N ASP A 354 44.81 4.88 8.27
CA ASP A 354 43.49 4.32 8.54
C ASP A 354 42.71 4.07 7.25
N CYS A 355 42.73 5.00 6.30
CA CYS A 355 42.11 4.79 4.99
C CYS A 355 42.76 3.62 4.21
N THR A 356 44.09 3.51 4.27
CA THR A 356 44.82 2.37 3.68
C THR A 356 44.40 1.05 4.33
N PHE A 357 44.27 1.03 5.66
CA PHE A 357 43.80 -0.14 6.40
C PHE A 357 42.37 -0.54 5.98
N ILE A 358 41.44 0.42 5.91
CA ILE A 358 40.05 0.19 5.48
C ILE A 358 40.01 -0.46 4.08
N LEU A 359 40.74 0.10 3.10
CA LEU A 359 40.74 -0.41 1.73
C LEU A 359 41.43 -1.76 1.61
N ASN A 360 42.51 -2.01 2.36
CA ASN A 360 43.16 -3.32 2.41
C ASN A 360 42.24 -4.38 3.00
N SER A 361 41.57 -4.11 4.12
CA SER A 361 40.61 -5.05 4.71
C SER A 361 39.47 -5.38 3.75
N ALA A 362 38.96 -4.38 3.01
CA ALA A 362 37.96 -4.64 1.97
C ALA A 362 38.50 -5.53 0.85
N ALA A 363 39.73 -5.27 0.39
CA ALA A 363 40.40 -6.05 -0.66
C ALA A 363 40.74 -7.48 -0.23
N GLU A 364 41.03 -7.70 1.05
CA GLU A 364 41.23 -9.03 1.66
C GLU A 364 39.94 -9.87 1.64
N MET A 365 38.77 -9.23 1.79
CA MET A 365 37.48 -9.94 1.66
C MET A 365 37.21 -10.32 0.20
N ALA A 366 37.38 -9.36 -0.73
CA ALA A 366 37.25 -9.52 -2.17
C ALA A 366 37.66 -8.22 -2.88
N SER A 367 37.86 -8.26 -4.20
CA SER A 367 38.07 -7.03 -4.98
C SER A 367 36.93 -6.03 -4.80
N VAL A 368 37.28 -4.76 -4.54
CA VAL A 368 36.34 -3.68 -4.17
C VAL A 368 35.57 -3.20 -5.40
N ASP A 369 34.24 -3.29 -5.35
CA ASP A 369 33.36 -2.91 -6.46
C ASP A 369 32.67 -1.57 -6.24
N ALA A 370 32.36 -1.24 -4.98
CA ALA A 370 31.76 0.04 -4.62
C ALA A 370 32.30 0.60 -3.30
N ILE A 371 32.45 1.92 -3.26
CA ILE A 371 32.74 2.69 -2.04
C ILE A 371 31.67 3.76 -1.89
N PHE A 372 31.06 3.80 -0.70
CA PHE A 372 30.04 4.77 -0.32
C PHE A 372 30.53 5.61 0.85
N ASN A 373 30.55 6.95 0.72
CA ASN A 373 30.83 7.83 1.85
C ASN A 373 29.54 8.48 2.38
N LEU A 374 29.05 7.97 3.51
CA LEU A 374 27.87 8.48 4.23
C LEU A 374 28.27 9.14 5.57
N ALA A 375 29.57 9.16 5.89
CA ALA A 375 30.03 9.68 7.17
C ALA A 375 29.73 11.19 7.28
N VAL A 376 29.19 11.58 8.43
CA VAL A 376 28.80 12.97 8.69
C VAL A 376 28.97 13.30 10.17
N VAL A 377 29.45 14.52 10.41
CA VAL A 377 29.44 15.18 11.71
C VAL A 377 28.97 16.62 11.47
N LEU A 378 27.87 16.99 12.13
CA LEU A 378 27.32 18.35 12.06
C LEU A 378 27.89 19.19 13.21
N LYS A 379 28.27 20.43 12.86
CA LYS A 379 28.76 21.46 13.79
C LYS A 379 28.15 22.79 13.37
N ASP A 380 26.83 22.83 13.49
CA ASP A 380 26.03 23.92 12.98
C ASP A 380 26.20 25.13 13.90
N SER A 381 26.53 26.27 13.29
CA SER A 381 26.76 27.52 13.98
C SER A 381 26.77 28.66 12.96
N PHE A 382 26.25 29.83 13.33
CA PHE A 382 26.35 31.03 12.51
C PHE A 382 27.81 31.33 12.17
N TYR A 383 28.05 31.92 11.00
CA TYR A 383 29.41 32.21 10.54
C TYR A 383 30.27 32.96 11.57
N LYS A 384 29.66 33.91 12.32
CA LYS A 384 30.35 34.67 13.37
C LYS A 384 30.80 33.84 14.58
N ASN A 385 30.14 32.71 14.81
CA ASN A 385 30.34 31.82 15.95
C ASN A 385 31.02 30.50 15.53
N GLN A 386 31.42 30.38 14.27
CA GLN A 386 32.21 29.26 13.80
C GLN A 386 33.68 29.45 14.20
N THR A 387 34.33 28.35 14.56
CA THR A 387 35.78 28.32 14.83
C THR A 387 36.49 27.46 13.78
N ALA A 388 37.82 27.54 13.72
CA ALA A 388 38.59 26.70 12.81
C ALA A 388 38.38 25.21 13.12
N GLU A 389 38.27 24.87 14.41
CA GLU A 389 38.07 23.50 14.90
C GLU A 389 36.69 22.96 14.51
N SER A 390 35.62 23.75 14.68
CA SER A 390 34.26 23.33 14.29
C SER A 390 34.11 23.15 12.78
N PHE A 391 34.83 23.95 11.99
CA PHE A 391 34.96 23.75 10.55
C PHE A 391 35.69 22.45 10.23
N GLU A 392 36.87 22.24 10.81
CA GLU A 392 37.69 21.05 10.56
C GLU A 392 36.96 19.75 10.92
N GLU A 393 36.25 19.72 12.06
CA GLU A 393 35.49 18.55 12.51
C GLU A 393 34.39 18.14 11.52
N SER A 394 33.69 19.11 10.90
CA SER A 394 32.68 18.80 9.88
C SER A 394 33.30 18.37 8.55
N PHE A 395 34.48 18.89 8.22
CA PHE A 395 35.20 18.57 6.98
C PHE A 395 35.81 17.18 6.97
N LYS A 396 36.35 16.72 8.09
CA LYS A 396 37.05 15.43 8.24
C LYS A 396 36.30 14.25 7.59
N PRO A 397 35.06 13.92 8.01
CA PRO A 397 34.35 12.74 7.49
C PRO A 397 33.86 12.88 6.05
N LYS A 398 33.81 14.11 5.52
CA LYS A 398 33.28 14.42 4.18
C LYS A 398 34.37 14.78 3.20
N ALA A 399 34.84 16.02 3.22
CA ALA A 399 35.81 16.54 2.26
C ALA A 399 37.17 15.83 2.36
N MET A 400 37.74 15.74 3.57
CA MET A 400 39.07 15.17 3.75
C MET A 400 39.09 13.66 3.53
N ALA A 401 38.12 12.94 4.10
CA ALA A 401 37.95 11.50 3.86
C ALA A 401 37.74 11.19 2.38
N THR A 402 36.85 11.91 1.69
CA THR A 402 36.62 11.67 0.25
C THR A 402 37.87 11.91 -0.58
N LYS A 403 38.66 12.95 -0.26
CA LYS A 403 39.95 13.19 -0.92
C LYS A 403 40.93 12.03 -0.70
N MET A 404 41.06 11.56 0.54
CA MET A 404 41.97 10.45 0.87
C MET A 404 41.55 9.16 0.17
N VAL A 405 40.25 8.84 0.21
CA VAL A 405 39.68 7.66 -0.44
C VAL A 405 39.81 7.76 -1.97
N ASP A 406 39.66 8.95 -2.56
CA ASP A 406 39.92 9.17 -4.00
C ASP A 406 41.37 8.83 -4.35
N GLU A 407 42.34 9.43 -3.65
CA GLU A 407 43.77 9.23 -3.91
C GLU A 407 44.21 7.76 -3.79
N LEU A 408 43.70 7.05 -2.78
CA LEU A 408 44.08 5.65 -2.51
C LEU A 408 43.30 4.66 -3.39
N SER A 409 42.00 4.86 -3.60
CA SER A 409 41.19 3.97 -4.45
C SER A 409 41.70 3.91 -5.89
N ARG A 410 42.23 5.01 -6.44
CA ARG A 410 42.88 5.04 -7.76
C ARG A 410 44.04 4.05 -7.90
N LYS A 411 44.71 3.71 -6.80
CA LYS A 411 45.88 2.82 -6.77
C LYS A 411 45.52 1.41 -6.32
N MET A 412 44.59 1.30 -5.37
CA MET A 412 44.30 0.05 -4.64
C MET A 412 43.05 -0.67 -5.14
N CYS A 413 42.15 0.00 -5.87
CA CYS A 413 40.85 -0.53 -6.26
C CYS A 413 40.66 -0.47 -7.80
N PRO A 414 41.40 -1.29 -8.57
CA PRO A 414 41.35 -1.24 -10.05
C PRO A 414 40.00 -1.65 -10.65
N ASP A 415 39.23 -2.48 -9.94
CA ASP A 415 37.92 -2.97 -10.39
C ASP A 415 36.74 -2.12 -9.89
N LEU A 416 37.01 -0.96 -9.29
CA LEU A 416 35.99 -0.11 -8.71
C LEU A 416 35.01 0.35 -9.79
N ARG A 417 33.72 0.05 -9.62
CA ARG A 417 32.64 0.47 -10.53
C ARG A 417 31.82 1.64 -9.98
N HIS A 418 31.76 1.79 -8.66
CA HIS A 418 30.95 2.82 -8.02
C HIS A 418 31.73 3.55 -6.92
N PHE A 419 31.84 4.86 -7.05
CA PHE A 419 32.37 5.74 -6.01
C PHE A 419 31.29 6.78 -5.73
N ILE A 420 30.56 6.60 -4.63
CA ILE A 420 29.34 7.36 -4.34
C ILE A 420 29.53 8.10 -3.02
N VAL A 421 29.25 9.40 -3.03
CA VAL A 421 29.35 10.24 -1.82
C VAL A 421 28.03 10.95 -1.58
N PHE A 422 27.62 11.01 -0.32
CA PHE A 422 26.37 11.64 0.06
C PHE A 422 26.62 13.13 0.33
N SER A 423 26.22 13.96 -0.63
CA SER A 423 26.12 15.41 -0.50
C SER A 423 24.74 15.79 0.06
N SER A 424 24.42 17.07 0.07
CA SER A 424 23.13 17.58 0.51
C SER A 424 22.72 18.82 -0.28
N VAL A 425 21.41 19.04 -0.41
CA VAL A 425 20.85 20.27 -0.99
C VAL A 425 21.31 21.54 -0.26
N SER A 426 21.77 21.45 0.99
CA SER A 426 22.43 22.56 1.71
C SER A 426 23.66 23.10 0.96
N CYS A 427 24.33 22.28 0.15
CA CYS A 427 25.42 22.73 -0.73
C CYS A 427 24.89 23.55 -1.92
N GLY A 428 23.78 23.13 -2.51
CA GLY A 428 23.20 23.77 -3.69
C GLY A 428 22.45 25.06 -3.38
N ARG A 429 21.49 25.01 -2.46
CA ARG A 429 20.61 26.14 -2.11
C ARG A 429 21.09 26.94 -0.90
N GLY A 430 22.04 26.41 -0.15
CA GLY A 430 22.47 26.97 1.14
C GLY A 430 21.55 26.57 2.29
N ASN A 431 22.12 26.48 3.49
CA ASN A 431 21.37 26.40 4.73
C ASN A 431 22.07 27.27 5.79
N VAL A 432 21.30 28.09 6.51
CA VAL A 432 21.84 29.03 7.50
C VAL A 432 22.47 28.25 8.65
N GLY A 433 23.66 28.67 9.09
CA GLY A 433 24.41 27.97 10.15
C GLY A 433 25.22 26.76 9.67
N GLN A 434 25.08 26.35 8.40
CA GLN A 434 25.74 25.17 7.81
C GLN A 434 26.81 25.54 6.77
N THR A 435 27.52 26.66 6.98
CA THR A 435 28.59 27.11 6.05
C THR A 435 29.72 26.08 5.91
N ASN A 436 30.12 25.44 7.01
CA ASN A 436 31.08 24.34 7.05
C ASN A 436 30.56 23.10 6.33
N TYR A 437 29.34 22.66 6.62
CA TYR A 437 28.71 21.50 6.00
C TYR A 437 28.50 21.67 4.49
N GLY A 438 28.03 22.84 4.05
CA GLY A 438 27.85 23.18 2.64
C GLY A 438 29.16 23.12 1.86
N MET A 439 30.23 23.73 2.39
CA MET A 439 31.54 23.71 1.74
C MET A 439 32.15 22.30 1.70
N ALA A 440 32.05 21.52 2.78
CA ALA A 440 32.56 20.15 2.81
C ALA A 440 31.88 19.26 1.75
N ASN A 441 30.55 19.40 1.59
CA ASN A 441 29.78 18.71 0.56
C ASN A 441 30.18 19.17 -0.86
N SER A 442 30.34 20.48 -1.09
CA SER A 442 30.76 21.01 -2.40
C SER A 442 32.12 20.48 -2.84
N ILE A 443 33.07 20.33 -1.92
CA ILE A 443 34.38 19.75 -2.22
C ILE A 443 34.24 18.31 -2.70
N MET A 444 33.40 17.49 -2.06
CA MET A 444 33.14 16.12 -2.50
C MET A 444 32.56 16.07 -3.92
N GLU A 445 31.65 17.00 -4.26
CA GLU A 445 31.10 17.13 -5.61
C GLU A 445 32.19 17.40 -6.65
N ARG A 446 33.12 18.31 -6.37
CA ARG A 446 34.25 18.60 -7.28
C ARG A 446 35.20 17.40 -7.44
N ILE A 447 35.39 16.61 -6.38
CA ILE A 447 36.19 15.37 -6.46
C ILE A 447 35.50 14.36 -7.38
N CYS A 448 34.19 14.16 -7.25
CA CYS A 448 33.43 13.26 -8.12
C CYS A 448 33.46 13.71 -9.59
N GLU A 449 33.29 15.01 -9.87
CA GLU A 449 33.45 15.55 -11.22
C GLU A 449 34.84 15.29 -11.80
N ARG A 450 35.90 15.50 -10.99
CA ARG A 450 37.28 15.23 -11.43
C ARG A 450 37.49 13.75 -11.75
N ARG A 451 36.98 12.85 -10.89
CA ARG A 451 37.04 11.40 -11.15
C ARG A 451 36.39 11.04 -12.48
N VAL A 452 35.21 11.56 -12.75
CA VAL A 452 34.50 11.32 -14.02
C VAL A 452 35.26 11.90 -15.22
N GLN A 453 35.85 13.10 -15.09
CA GLN A 453 36.72 13.68 -16.12
C GLN A 453 37.95 12.79 -16.41
N ASP A 454 38.47 12.12 -15.39
CA ASP A 454 39.60 11.19 -15.51
C ASP A 454 39.18 9.77 -15.97
N GLY A 455 37.90 9.56 -16.32
CA GLY A 455 37.36 8.26 -16.75
C GLY A 455 37.13 7.25 -15.63
N LEU A 456 37.13 7.71 -14.37
CA LEU A 456 36.87 6.89 -13.18
C LEU A 456 35.43 7.07 -12.68
N PRO A 457 34.87 6.08 -11.96
CA PRO A 457 33.54 6.26 -11.38
C PRO A 457 33.56 7.33 -10.30
N GLY A 458 32.53 8.17 -10.27
CA GLY A 458 32.36 9.23 -9.26
C GLY A 458 30.96 9.81 -9.32
N MET A 459 30.26 9.84 -8.20
CA MET A 459 28.93 10.41 -8.08
C MET A 459 28.71 11.03 -6.71
N ALA A 460 28.30 12.30 -6.69
CA ALA A 460 27.81 12.97 -5.50
C ALA A 460 26.29 13.13 -5.57
N ILE A 461 25.59 12.68 -4.54
CA ILE A 461 24.13 12.75 -4.46
C ILE A 461 23.73 13.84 -3.48
N GLN A 462 23.07 14.90 -3.97
CA GLN A 462 22.53 15.98 -3.16
C GLN A 462 21.18 15.58 -2.59
N TRP A 463 21.19 15.02 -1.38
CA TRP A 463 19.97 14.65 -0.67
C TRP A 463 19.28 15.86 -0.02
N GLY A 464 17.94 15.89 -0.12
CA GLY A 464 17.07 16.71 0.71
C GLY A 464 17.05 16.24 2.18
N ALA A 465 16.03 16.64 2.94
CA ALA A 465 15.78 16.02 4.23
C ALA A 465 15.51 14.52 4.05
N VAL A 466 16.24 13.66 4.75
CA VAL A 466 16.01 12.20 4.73
C VAL A 466 15.29 11.80 6.00
N GLY A 467 14.13 11.17 5.87
CA GLY A 467 13.29 10.70 6.98
C GLY A 467 13.55 9.24 7.38
N ASP A 468 12.68 8.72 8.24
CA ASP A 468 12.64 7.36 8.81
C ASP A 468 13.84 6.97 9.71
N VAL A 469 15.07 7.34 9.32
CA VAL A 469 16.31 6.97 10.01
C VAL A 469 17.37 8.07 9.89
N GLY A 470 18.27 8.13 10.88
CA GLY A 470 19.41 9.04 10.87
C GLY A 470 19.09 10.42 11.46
N LEU A 471 19.89 11.43 11.10
CA LEU A 471 19.97 12.70 11.84
C LEU A 471 18.63 13.44 11.97
N VAL A 472 17.78 13.41 10.95
CA VAL A 472 16.48 14.11 10.99
C VAL A 472 15.47 13.35 11.84
N ALA A 473 15.44 12.03 11.75
CA ALA A 473 14.58 11.19 12.59
C ALA A 473 14.99 11.26 14.07
N ASP A 474 16.30 11.31 14.36
CA ASP A 474 16.82 11.47 15.73
C ASP A 474 16.48 12.84 16.35
N MET A 475 16.16 13.85 15.53
CA MET A 475 15.74 15.19 15.96
C MET A 475 14.22 15.32 16.16
N GLN A 476 13.43 14.29 15.86
CA GLN A 476 11.97 14.32 16.02
C GLN A 476 11.55 13.81 17.40
N GLU A 477 10.84 14.63 18.17
CA GLU A 477 10.25 14.20 19.44
C GLU A 477 8.76 13.79 19.32
N ASP A 478 8.00 14.26 18.30
CA ASP A 478 6.52 14.16 18.30
C ASP A 478 5.85 13.84 16.93
N ASN A 479 6.47 13.05 16.04
CA ASN A 479 5.85 12.59 14.76
C ASN A 479 5.30 13.70 13.82
N LYS A 480 5.74 14.96 13.96
CA LYS A 480 5.36 16.05 13.06
C LYS A 480 6.25 16.09 11.81
N GLU A 481 5.64 16.35 10.65
CA GLU A 481 6.37 16.61 9.40
C GLU A 481 7.28 17.83 9.57
N LEU A 482 8.59 17.62 9.53
CA LEU A 482 9.58 18.69 9.65
C LEU A 482 9.94 19.21 8.25
N ILE A 483 9.66 20.49 7.99
CA ILE A 483 10.13 21.16 6.77
C ILE A 483 11.54 21.69 7.06
N ILE A 484 12.55 21.20 6.32
CA ILE A 484 13.94 21.64 6.44
C ILE A 484 14.37 22.26 5.11
N GLY A 485 14.75 23.54 5.12
CA GLY A 485 15.28 24.21 3.92
C GLY A 485 14.31 24.21 2.73
N GLY A 486 12.99 24.25 2.99
CA GLY A 486 11.95 24.16 1.95
C GLY A 486 11.81 22.76 1.34
N THR A 487 12.28 21.72 2.03
CA THR A 487 12.11 20.31 1.64
C THR A 487 11.37 19.53 2.72
N LEU A 488 10.61 18.53 2.29
CA LEU A 488 10.01 17.52 3.16
C LEU A 488 10.96 16.33 3.31
N GLN A 489 10.70 15.54 4.34
CA GLN A 489 11.44 14.31 4.61
C GLN A 489 11.16 13.27 3.53
N GLN A 490 12.18 12.95 2.74
CA GLN A 490 12.14 11.84 1.81
C GLN A 490 12.24 10.53 2.59
N LYS A 491 11.21 9.68 2.48
CA LYS A 491 11.21 8.33 3.05
C LYS A 491 12.39 7.53 2.54
N ILE A 492 12.98 6.67 3.39
CA ILE A 492 14.18 5.92 3.05
C ILE A 492 13.98 5.00 1.85
N GLN A 493 12.78 4.44 1.70
CA GLN A 493 12.40 3.63 0.53
C GLN A 493 12.52 4.44 -0.78
N SER A 494 12.02 5.68 -0.78
CA SER A 494 12.13 6.59 -1.93
C SER A 494 13.59 6.98 -2.21
N CYS A 495 14.40 7.14 -1.17
CA CYS A 495 15.84 7.37 -1.32
C CYS A 495 16.52 6.17 -1.99
N LEU A 496 16.24 4.93 -1.56
CA LEU A 496 16.83 3.73 -2.13
C LEU A 496 16.40 3.50 -3.60
N GLU A 497 15.15 3.78 -3.94
CA GLU A 497 14.65 3.75 -5.33
C GLU A 497 15.30 4.83 -6.22
N SER A 498 15.53 6.02 -5.66
CA SER A 498 16.27 7.09 -6.35
C SER A 498 17.73 6.67 -6.57
N LEU A 499 18.35 6.05 -5.56
CA LEU A 499 19.72 5.53 -5.65
C LEU A 499 19.85 4.48 -6.77
N ASP A 500 18.88 3.57 -6.92
CA ASP A 500 18.87 2.60 -8.03
C ASP A 500 18.96 3.29 -9.39
N THR A 501 18.15 4.32 -9.57
CA THR A 501 18.14 5.11 -10.81
C THR A 501 19.50 5.78 -11.01
N PHE A 502 20.05 6.40 -9.97
CA PHE A 502 21.31 7.12 -10.04
C PHE A 502 22.50 6.21 -10.32
N MET A 503 22.56 5.01 -9.74
CA MET A 503 23.65 4.05 -9.94
C MET A 503 23.81 3.58 -11.40
N ILE A 504 22.79 3.82 -12.24
CA ILE A 504 22.79 3.51 -13.67
C ILE A 504 23.17 4.74 -14.52
N LEU A 505 23.07 5.95 -13.96
CA LEU A 505 23.40 7.19 -14.66
C LEU A 505 24.91 7.44 -14.69
N ASN A 506 25.39 8.00 -15.80
CA ASN A 506 26.76 8.48 -15.93
C ASN A 506 26.86 10.00 -15.65
N ARG A 507 26.31 10.44 -14.51
CA ARG A 507 26.32 11.86 -14.10
C ARG A 507 27.11 12.01 -12.79
N PRO A 508 28.08 12.95 -12.72
CA PRO A 508 28.92 13.11 -11.53
C PRO A 508 28.18 13.73 -10.34
N ILE A 509 27.10 14.46 -10.59
CA ILE A 509 26.27 15.11 -9.57
C ILE A 509 24.81 14.88 -9.92
N VAL A 510 24.03 14.43 -8.94
CA VAL A 510 22.58 14.23 -9.02
C VAL A 510 21.93 14.74 -7.73
N GLY A 511 20.64 15.08 -7.78
CA GLY A 511 19.90 15.56 -6.60
C GLY A 511 18.59 14.81 -6.43
N SER A 512 18.21 14.58 -5.18
CA SER A 512 16.93 13.97 -4.80
C SER A 512 16.40 14.66 -3.55
N MET A 513 15.22 15.25 -3.65
CA MET A 513 14.55 15.93 -2.55
C MET A 513 13.04 15.91 -2.79
N VAL A 514 12.27 15.90 -1.70
CA VAL A 514 10.83 16.17 -1.75
C VAL A 514 10.66 17.67 -1.53
N VAL A 515 10.05 18.37 -2.48
CA VAL A 515 9.83 19.81 -2.38
C VAL A 515 8.66 20.05 -1.43
N ALA A 516 8.88 20.86 -0.40
CA ALA A 516 7.76 21.36 0.40
C ALA A 516 7.04 22.42 -0.42
N GLU A 517 5.70 22.40 -0.43
CA GLU A 517 4.95 23.50 -1.03
C GLU A 517 5.35 24.79 -0.34
N LYS A 518 5.77 25.77 -1.15
CA LYS A 518 6.01 27.12 -0.66
C LYS A 518 4.65 27.62 -0.21
N ARG A 519 4.38 27.65 1.10
CA ARG A 519 3.20 28.35 1.61
C ARG A 519 3.26 29.74 0.97
N ALA A 520 2.34 30.01 0.05
CA ALA A 520 2.07 31.37 -0.35
C ALA A 520 1.84 32.13 0.95
N GLU A 521 2.36 33.35 1.03
CA GLU A 521 2.14 34.27 2.14
C GLU A 521 0.62 34.38 2.40
N LEU A 522 0.12 33.50 3.26
CA LEU A 522 -1.27 33.43 3.71
C LEU A 522 -1.22 34.03 5.10
N GLY A 523 -1.67 35.28 5.18
CA GLY A 523 -1.75 36.07 6.41
C GLY A 523 -2.72 35.48 7.43
N GLY A 524 -2.31 34.41 8.10
CA GLY A 524 -2.83 34.02 9.41
C GLY A 524 -1.94 34.63 10.48
N VAL A 525 -2.46 35.58 11.26
CA VAL A 525 -1.73 36.24 12.34
C VAL A 525 -1.50 35.21 13.45
N MET A 526 -0.29 34.64 13.54
CA MET A 526 0.16 34.12 14.84
C MET A 526 0.24 35.31 15.80
N ASP A 527 -0.19 35.20 17.05
CA ASP A 527 0.11 36.29 18.00
C ASP A 527 1.65 36.33 18.18
N ILE A 528 2.24 37.54 18.25
CA ILE A 528 3.64 37.79 18.65
C ILE A 528 4.03 36.90 19.83
N LEU A 529 3.08 36.70 20.76
CA LEU A 529 3.28 35.93 21.97
C LEU A 529 3.36 34.42 21.74
N GLU A 530 2.51 33.86 20.87
CA GLU A 530 2.47 32.44 20.54
C GLU A 530 3.67 32.04 19.68
N THR A 531 4.07 32.93 18.77
CA THR A 531 5.25 32.76 17.93
C THR A 531 6.52 32.63 18.76
N VAL A 532 6.71 33.55 19.70
CA VAL A 532 7.88 33.51 20.59
C VAL A 532 7.81 32.34 21.56
N ALA A 533 6.63 31.98 22.08
CA ALA A 533 6.46 30.81 22.95
C ALA A 533 6.76 29.49 22.24
N SER A 534 6.36 29.37 20.97
CA SER A 534 6.64 28.20 20.12
C SER A 534 8.13 28.05 19.84
N ILE A 535 8.83 29.14 19.48
CA ILE A 535 10.29 29.13 19.28
C ILE A 535 11.03 28.72 20.56
N MET A 536 10.51 29.13 21.72
CA MET A 536 11.09 28.77 23.02
C MET A 536 10.66 27.38 23.54
N GLY A 537 9.78 26.66 22.83
CA GLY A 537 9.26 25.37 23.27
C GLY A 537 8.39 25.43 24.54
N VAL A 538 7.83 26.59 24.88
CA VAL A 538 7.03 26.80 26.09
C VAL A 538 5.57 26.42 25.79
N LYS A 539 5.09 25.32 26.39
CA LYS A 539 3.75 24.76 26.14
C LYS A 539 2.60 25.53 26.83
N ASP A 540 2.86 26.21 27.94
CA ASP A 540 1.85 27.07 28.61
C ASP A 540 2.49 28.35 29.17
N VAL A 541 2.24 29.47 28.49
CA VAL A 541 2.78 30.79 28.85
C VAL A 541 2.25 31.30 30.20
N LYS A 542 1.17 30.71 30.73
CA LYS A 542 0.62 31.06 32.07
C LYS A 542 1.48 30.55 33.21
N THR A 543 2.34 29.57 32.97
CA THR A 543 3.23 28.98 34.00
C THR A 543 4.57 29.71 34.15
N VAL A 544 4.88 30.64 33.25
CA VAL A 544 6.15 31.38 33.21
C VAL A 544 6.00 32.76 33.82
N GLY A 545 6.96 33.18 34.65
CA GLY A 545 6.98 34.51 35.27
C GLY A 545 6.92 35.63 34.23
N HIS A 546 5.83 36.41 34.21
CA HIS A 546 5.56 37.40 33.16
C HIS A 546 6.60 38.54 33.05
N ARG A 547 7.39 38.76 34.12
CA ARG A 547 8.43 39.79 34.22
C ARG A 547 9.85 39.27 34.06
N THR A 548 10.02 37.97 33.90
CA THR A 548 11.33 37.35 33.81
C THR A 548 11.86 37.48 32.36
N PRO A 549 13.10 37.94 32.16
CA PRO A 549 13.70 38.01 30.82
C PRO A 549 13.73 36.64 30.14
N LEU A 550 13.44 36.58 28.84
CA LEU A 550 13.43 35.32 28.08
C LEU A 550 14.78 34.58 28.15
N SER A 551 15.89 35.30 28.30
CA SER A 551 17.23 34.73 28.48
C SER A 551 17.37 33.91 29.78
N GLU A 552 16.58 34.20 30.80
CA GLU A 552 16.55 33.45 32.07
C GLU A 552 15.58 32.27 32.02
N ILE A 553 14.68 32.24 31.04
CA ILE A 553 13.69 31.17 30.81
C ILE A 553 14.23 30.08 29.85
N GLY A 554 15.44 30.27 29.31
CA GLY A 554 16.11 29.30 28.44
C GLY A 554 16.24 29.72 26.97
N MET A 555 15.96 30.99 26.64
CA MET A 555 16.23 31.53 25.31
C MET A 555 17.74 31.54 25.04
N ASP A 556 18.20 30.68 24.15
CA ASP A 556 19.58 30.63 23.71
C ASP A 556 19.88 31.64 22.59
N SER A 557 21.12 31.63 22.08
CA SER A 557 21.54 32.57 21.05
C SER A 557 20.91 32.31 19.67
N MET A 558 20.39 31.12 19.40
CA MET A 558 19.70 30.79 18.14
C MET A 558 18.22 31.18 18.22
N MET A 559 17.54 30.83 19.32
CA MET A 559 16.16 31.23 19.59
C MET A 559 15.99 32.75 19.62
N ALA A 560 16.94 33.49 20.22
CA ALA A 560 16.90 34.95 20.26
C ALA A 560 16.95 35.59 18.85
N VAL A 561 17.63 34.94 17.91
CA VAL A 561 17.73 35.41 16.51
C VAL A 561 16.50 35.02 15.72
N GLU A 562 15.97 33.82 15.93
CA GLU A 562 14.71 33.38 15.34
C GLU A 562 13.56 34.28 15.82
N ILE A 563 13.47 34.55 17.11
CA ILE A 563 12.53 35.54 17.68
C ILE A 563 12.73 36.89 17.03
N LYS A 564 13.97 37.39 16.91
CA LYS A 564 14.24 38.67 16.24
C LYS A 564 13.70 38.70 14.82
N GLN A 565 14.09 37.72 14.03
CA GLN A 565 13.81 37.68 12.60
C GLN A 565 12.34 37.44 12.34
N THR A 566 11.70 36.60 13.14
CA THR A 566 10.27 36.33 13.04
C THR A 566 9.47 37.57 13.48
N LEU A 567 9.88 38.30 14.52
CA LEU A 567 9.27 39.58 14.90
C LEU A 567 9.45 40.69 13.85
N GLU A 568 10.63 40.79 13.24
CA GLU A 568 10.89 41.76 12.17
C GLU A 568 10.17 41.36 10.86
N ARG A 569 10.13 40.07 10.52
CA ARG A 569 9.56 39.58 9.25
C ARG A 569 8.05 39.48 9.27
N GLU A 570 7.47 39.02 10.37
CA GLU A 570 6.06 38.66 10.44
C GLU A 570 5.21 39.73 11.14
N PHE A 571 5.83 40.59 11.96
CA PHE A 571 5.13 41.59 12.78
C PHE A 571 5.63 43.02 12.60
N ASP A 572 6.63 43.25 11.73
CA ASP A 572 7.27 44.56 11.49
C ASP A 572 7.79 45.23 12.79
N VAL A 573 8.18 44.42 13.79
CA VAL A 573 8.71 44.87 15.08
C VAL A 573 10.24 44.82 15.07
N TYR A 574 10.87 46.00 15.00
CA TYR A 574 12.32 46.14 15.02
C TYR A 574 12.88 46.27 16.43
N LEU A 575 13.70 45.29 16.85
CA LEU A 575 14.32 45.26 18.17
C LEU A 575 15.86 45.25 18.07
N THR A 576 16.51 46.04 18.93
CA THR A 576 17.97 45.97 19.05
C THR A 576 18.39 44.69 19.78
N ALA A 577 19.67 44.30 19.63
CA ALA A 577 20.19 43.11 20.33
C ALA A 577 20.09 43.24 21.87
N GLN A 578 20.06 44.47 22.39
CA GLN A 578 19.87 44.75 23.82
C GLN A 578 18.40 44.64 24.23
N ASP A 579 17.47 45.02 23.35
CA ASP A 579 16.03 44.89 23.60
C ASP A 579 15.61 43.42 23.69
N ILE A 580 16.16 42.55 22.83
CA ILE A 580 15.88 41.11 22.83
C ILE A 580 16.36 40.42 24.10
N ARG A 581 17.53 40.80 24.62
CA ARG A 581 18.03 40.25 25.89
C ARG A 581 17.20 40.68 27.10
N SER A 582 16.45 41.78 27.00
CA SER A 582 15.55 42.27 28.04
C SER A 582 14.07 42.06 27.73
N LEU A 583 13.77 41.22 26.73
CA LEU A 583 12.42 40.91 26.28
C LEU A 583 11.74 40.03 27.33
N THR A 584 10.47 40.30 27.62
CA THR A 584 9.65 39.54 28.57
C THR A 584 8.30 39.24 27.93
N PHE A 585 7.61 38.21 28.40
CA PHE A 585 6.25 37.91 27.94
C PHE A 585 5.26 39.05 28.21
N GLU A 586 5.47 39.88 29.24
CA GLU A 586 4.68 41.11 29.46
C GLU A 586 4.91 42.17 28.36
N LYS A 587 6.17 42.39 27.93
CA LYS A 587 6.47 43.32 26.82
C LYS A 587 5.88 42.84 25.49
N LEU A 588 5.98 41.54 25.23
CA LEU A 588 5.39 40.91 24.03
C LEU A 588 3.86 41.05 24.03
N ARG A 589 3.21 40.92 25.19
CA ARG A 589 1.76 41.08 25.32
C ARG A 589 1.29 42.51 25.04
N ASN A 590 2.04 43.49 25.54
CA ASN A 590 1.76 44.90 25.27
C ASN A 590 1.98 45.29 23.81
N MET A 591 2.86 44.58 23.10
CA MET A 591 3.05 44.74 21.65
C MET A 591 1.88 44.10 20.87
N ALA A 592 1.39 42.95 21.33
CA ALA A 592 0.25 42.25 20.75
C ALA A 592 -1.11 42.97 20.93
N ASP A 593 -1.34 43.68 22.04
CA ASP A 593 -2.61 44.34 22.33
C ASP A 593 -2.93 45.56 21.43
N LYS A 594 -1.99 46.02 20.58
CA LYS A 594 -2.24 47.08 19.59
C LYS A 594 -2.89 46.58 18.29
N ASP A 595 -2.86 45.29 18.00
CA ASP A 595 -3.31 44.71 16.70
C ASP A 595 -4.52 43.77 16.80
N LYS A 596 -5.19 43.70 17.97
CA LYS A 596 -6.30 42.75 18.18
C LYS A 596 -7.62 43.18 17.53
N ARG A 597 -7.85 42.76 16.28
CA ARG A 597 -9.17 42.25 15.86
C ARG A 597 -9.01 41.01 14.98
N PHE A 598 -9.66 39.93 15.41
CA PHE A 598 -9.91 38.64 14.78
C PHE A 598 -8.97 37.48 15.16
N GLU A 599 -9.61 36.43 15.66
CA GLU A 599 -9.10 35.25 16.35
C GLU A 599 -8.95 34.04 15.40
N GLN A 600 -7.86 33.29 15.64
CA GLN A 600 -7.62 31.84 15.64
C GLN A 600 -8.55 30.88 14.87
N THR A 601 -7.94 30.00 14.04
CA THR A 601 -8.37 28.59 13.88
C THR A 601 -7.21 27.70 13.36
N GLU A 602 -7.00 26.53 13.99
CA GLU A 602 -6.00 25.49 13.65
C GLU A 602 -6.53 24.50 12.56
N ILE A 603 -5.66 23.94 11.71
CA ILE A 603 -6.01 22.97 10.63
C ILE A 603 -5.54 21.55 10.97
N PHE A 604 -6.40 20.56 10.74
CA PHE A 604 -6.25 19.12 11.04
C PHE A 604 -6.31 18.20 9.78
N ASP A 605 -5.83 16.96 9.93
CA ASP A 605 -5.54 15.91 8.92
C ASP A 605 -6.79 15.18 8.33
N SER A 606 -6.79 14.86 7.02
CA SER A 606 -8.01 14.64 6.17
C SER A 606 -8.40 13.19 5.85
N ALA A 607 -8.29 12.26 6.80
CA ALA A 607 -8.66 10.85 6.56
C ALA A 607 -10.17 10.60 6.32
N GLY A 608 -11.08 11.30 7.02
CA GLY A 608 -12.55 11.10 6.89
C GLY A 608 -13.13 11.64 5.58
N VAL A 609 -12.51 12.70 5.06
CA VAL A 609 -12.83 13.38 3.80
C VAL A 609 -12.69 12.42 2.61
N LYS A 610 -11.71 11.51 2.63
CA LYS A 610 -11.55 10.46 1.59
C LYS A 610 -12.69 9.44 1.50
N PHE A 611 -13.49 9.25 2.55
CA PHE A 611 -14.66 8.35 2.50
C PHE A 611 -15.80 8.95 1.67
N LEU A 612 -15.97 10.28 1.70
CA LEU A 612 -16.91 11.01 0.85
C LEU A 612 -16.56 10.88 -0.64
N ILE A 613 -15.26 10.82 -0.97
CA ILE A 613 -14.76 10.64 -2.35
C ILE A 613 -15.27 9.33 -2.98
N HIS A 614 -15.34 8.24 -2.22
CA HIS A 614 -15.82 6.96 -2.77
C HIS A 614 -17.32 7.00 -3.07
N LEU A 615 -18.08 7.78 -2.28
CA LEU A 615 -19.54 7.96 -2.40
C LEU A 615 -19.95 8.73 -3.66
N LEU A 616 -19.14 9.70 -4.06
CA LEU A 616 -19.39 10.62 -5.18
C LEU A 616 -19.30 9.95 -6.55
N SER A 617 -18.71 8.76 -6.63
CA SER A 617 -18.57 7.99 -7.88
C SER A 617 -19.83 7.24 -8.33
N SER A 618 -20.87 7.16 -7.48
CA SER A 618 -22.14 6.43 -7.77
C SER A 618 -23.39 7.27 -7.44
N LEU A 619 -23.54 8.42 -8.10
CA LEU A 619 -24.63 9.38 -7.88
C LEU A 619 -25.89 9.04 -8.71
N ASP A 620 -26.61 7.98 -8.32
CA ASP A 620 -28.00 7.79 -8.78
C ASP A 620 -28.94 8.57 -7.85
N ILE A 621 -29.35 9.76 -8.26
CA ILE A 621 -30.31 10.58 -7.51
C ILE A 621 -31.72 10.13 -7.85
N VAL A 622 -32.36 9.42 -6.91
CA VAL A 622 -33.76 8.98 -7.02
C VAL A 622 -34.65 9.93 -6.22
N PRO A 623 -35.73 10.49 -6.80
CA PRO A 623 -36.59 11.48 -6.12
C PRO A 623 -37.44 10.89 -4.99
N ASP A 624 -37.61 9.57 -4.95
CA ASP A 624 -38.44 8.89 -3.96
C ASP A 624 -37.88 9.01 -2.53
N VAL A 625 -38.71 9.48 -1.60
CA VAL A 625 -38.36 9.56 -0.17
C VAL A 625 -38.17 8.17 0.44
N CYS A 626 -38.90 7.15 -0.04
CA CYS A 626 -38.76 5.78 0.41
C CYS A 626 -38.19 4.90 -0.70
N MET A 627 -36.98 4.39 -0.48
CA MET A 627 -36.37 3.40 -1.36
C MET A 627 -36.36 2.03 -0.67
N GLU A 628 -37.02 1.04 -1.28
CA GLU A 628 -36.91 -0.34 -0.82
C GLU A 628 -35.57 -0.93 -1.26
N MET A 629 -34.79 -1.42 -0.30
CA MET A 629 -33.46 -1.95 -0.58
C MET A 629 -33.53 -3.43 -0.96
N THR A 630 -32.56 -3.89 -1.74
CA THR A 630 -32.44 -5.32 -2.09
C THR A 630 -31.87 -6.10 -0.90
N THR A 631 -32.70 -6.95 -0.27
CA THR A 631 -32.33 -7.76 0.90
C THR A 631 -32.50 -9.26 0.64
N ARG A 632 -32.02 -10.12 1.54
CA ARG A 632 -32.15 -11.59 1.42
C ARG A 632 -33.56 -12.13 1.72
N LYS A 633 -34.53 -11.24 2.02
CA LYS A 633 -35.97 -11.49 2.27
C LYS A 633 -36.32 -12.85 2.89
N GLU A 634 -36.25 -12.94 4.21
CA GLU A 634 -36.88 -14.03 4.99
C GLU A 634 -38.22 -13.55 5.58
N THR A 635 -39.28 -14.35 5.48
CA THR A 635 -40.63 -14.03 5.98
C THR A 635 -40.68 -13.98 7.52
N GLY A 636 -41.32 -12.95 8.10
CA GLY A 636 -41.58 -12.84 9.54
C GLY A 636 -40.57 -12.03 10.37
N LYS A 637 -39.74 -11.19 9.74
CA LYS A 637 -38.72 -10.37 10.42
C LYS A 637 -39.11 -8.89 10.57
N LYS A 638 -38.55 -8.23 11.61
CA LYS A 638 -38.76 -6.81 11.96
C LYS A 638 -38.45 -5.88 10.79
N GLN A 639 -39.26 -4.83 10.59
CA GLN A 639 -39.01 -3.80 9.59
C GLN A 639 -37.82 -2.93 10.01
N ILE A 640 -36.88 -2.69 9.09
CA ILE A 640 -35.71 -1.85 9.34
C ILE A 640 -35.80 -0.59 8.47
N PHE A 641 -35.65 0.58 9.10
CA PHE A 641 -35.56 1.88 8.43
C PHE A 641 -34.12 2.38 8.50
N LEU A 642 -33.53 2.70 7.34
CA LEU A 642 -32.17 3.24 7.25
C LEU A 642 -32.20 4.73 6.91
N LEU A 643 -31.49 5.53 7.68
CA LEU A 643 -31.30 6.97 7.46
C LEU A 643 -29.84 7.23 7.05
N PRO A 644 -29.60 7.70 5.82
CA PRO A 644 -28.26 7.90 5.26
C PRO A 644 -27.53 9.08 5.92
N GLY A 645 -26.27 9.27 5.55
CA GLY A 645 -25.40 10.30 6.11
C GLY A 645 -25.70 11.69 5.59
N ILE A 646 -24.68 12.55 5.62
CA ILE A 646 -24.78 13.95 5.21
C ILE A 646 -25.17 14.13 3.74
N GLU A 647 -24.92 13.11 2.92
CA GLU A 647 -25.32 12.99 1.52
C GLU A 647 -26.84 12.83 1.30
N GLY A 648 -27.56 12.29 2.29
CA GLY A 648 -29.01 12.07 2.21
C GLY A 648 -29.50 11.00 1.23
N CYS A 649 -28.63 10.17 0.63
CA CYS A 649 -28.99 9.19 -0.41
C CYS A 649 -28.78 7.72 0.00
N ALA A 650 -29.58 6.81 -0.55
CA ALA A 650 -29.60 5.40 -0.16
C ALA A 650 -28.37 4.56 -0.59
N SER A 651 -27.58 5.06 -1.54
CA SER A 651 -26.47 4.32 -2.17
C SER A 651 -25.43 3.79 -1.17
N ILE A 652 -25.18 4.54 -0.08
CA ILE A 652 -24.27 4.14 1.01
C ILE A 652 -24.61 2.77 1.60
N PHE A 653 -25.88 2.40 1.61
CA PHE A 653 -26.35 1.16 2.22
C PHE A 653 -26.45 -0.02 1.27
N ASN A 654 -26.15 0.13 -0.03
CA ASN A 654 -26.31 -0.96 -1.01
C ASN A 654 -25.53 -2.23 -0.61
N SER A 655 -24.28 -2.06 -0.16
CA SER A 655 -23.44 -3.18 0.30
C SER A 655 -23.99 -3.82 1.59
N LEU A 656 -24.49 -2.99 2.52
CA LEU A 656 -25.02 -3.45 3.81
C LEU A 656 -26.37 -4.16 3.64
N ALA A 657 -27.30 -3.56 2.90
CA ALA A 657 -28.66 -4.05 2.71
C ALA A 657 -28.70 -5.46 2.10
N SER A 658 -27.79 -5.76 1.15
CA SER A 658 -27.66 -7.08 0.53
C SER A 658 -27.33 -8.22 1.52
N LYS A 659 -26.82 -7.87 2.70
CA LYS A 659 -26.44 -8.80 3.78
C LYS A 659 -27.52 -8.90 4.86
N ILE A 660 -28.50 -7.99 4.85
CA ILE A 660 -29.60 -7.97 5.83
C ILE A 660 -30.68 -8.97 5.39
N LYS A 661 -31.20 -9.72 6.37
CA LYS A 661 -32.25 -10.74 6.16
C LYS A 661 -33.67 -10.19 6.29
N SER A 662 -33.83 -9.07 7.00
CA SER A 662 -35.09 -8.37 7.20
C SER A 662 -35.46 -7.48 5.99
N PRO A 663 -36.73 -7.08 5.83
CA PRO A 663 -37.10 -6.00 4.92
C PRO A 663 -36.46 -4.68 5.37
N VAL A 664 -35.90 -3.94 4.42
CA VAL A 664 -35.15 -2.70 4.66
C VAL A 664 -35.68 -1.61 3.74
N THR A 665 -36.13 -0.51 4.33
CA THR A 665 -36.52 0.70 3.62
C THR A 665 -35.55 1.81 3.98
N CYS A 666 -34.87 2.38 2.99
CA CYS A 666 -34.07 3.58 3.19
C CYS A 666 -34.95 4.83 3.04
N LEU A 667 -34.84 5.75 3.99
CA LEU A 667 -35.54 7.02 4.02
C LEU A 667 -34.59 8.12 3.56
N GLN A 668 -34.70 8.49 2.30
CA GLN A 668 -33.85 9.52 1.69
C GLN A 668 -34.33 10.90 2.12
N HIS A 669 -33.39 11.75 2.51
CA HIS A 669 -33.65 13.09 3.03
C HIS A 669 -32.78 14.16 2.36
N GLY A 670 -32.29 13.86 1.14
CA GLY A 670 -31.59 14.84 0.32
C GLY A 670 -32.48 16.01 -0.10
N ALA A 671 -31.86 17.09 -0.59
CA ALA A 671 -32.55 18.30 -1.03
C ALA A 671 -33.55 18.06 -2.19
N ASN A 672 -33.36 17.00 -2.97
CA ASN A 672 -34.31 16.50 -3.97
C ASN A 672 -35.52 15.77 -3.36
N ASN A 673 -35.34 15.11 -2.21
CA ASN A 673 -36.38 14.29 -1.56
C ASN A 673 -37.23 15.13 -0.61
N ILE A 674 -36.59 16.03 0.16
CA ILE A 674 -37.25 16.91 1.12
C ILE A 674 -36.77 18.35 0.94
N PRO A 675 -37.21 19.05 -0.13
CA PRO A 675 -36.65 20.36 -0.51
C PRO A 675 -36.83 21.47 0.54
N MET A 676 -37.89 21.38 1.34
CA MET A 676 -38.34 22.40 2.30
C MET A 676 -37.84 22.16 3.73
N SER A 677 -36.98 21.16 3.96
CA SER A 677 -36.48 20.88 5.30
C SER A 677 -35.18 21.63 5.55
N GLU A 678 -35.20 22.54 6.52
CA GLU A 678 -34.05 23.36 6.92
C GLU A 678 -33.50 22.96 8.30
N SER A 679 -34.16 22.03 9.00
CA SER A 679 -33.75 21.57 10.33
C SER A 679 -33.91 20.06 10.52
N VAL A 680 -33.19 19.51 11.52
CA VAL A 680 -33.27 18.09 11.90
C VAL A 680 -34.71 17.71 12.29
N LEU A 681 -35.41 18.57 13.06
CA LEU A 681 -36.77 18.32 13.52
C LEU A 681 -37.79 18.30 12.38
N GLN A 682 -37.68 19.23 11.42
CA GLN A 682 -38.55 19.24 10.23
C GLN A 682 -38.30 18.03 9.34
N SER A 683 -37.04 17.61 9.19
CA SER A 683 -36.67 16.41 8.43
C SER A 683 -37.32 15.17 9.05
N ALA A 684 -37.18 15.02 10.37
CA ALA A 684 -37.80 13.93 11.12
C ALA A 684 -39.33 13.95 10.97
N ALA A 685 -39.98 15.10 11.20
CA ALA A 685 -41.43 15.23 11.08
C ALA A 685 -41.97 14.86 9.69
N THR A 686 -41.22 15.19 8.63
CA THR A 686 -41.59 14.89 7.25
C THR A 686 -41.49 13.39 6.93
N LEU A 687 -40.57 12.67 7.57
CA LEU A 687 -40.38 11.23 7.37
C LEU A 687 -41.40 10.35 8.11
N ILE A 688 -42.04 10.89 9.16
CA ILE A 688 -42.94 10.13 10.03
C ILE A 688 -44.14 9.50 9.30
N PRO A 689 -44.88 10.19 8.41
CA PRO A 689 -46.00 9.58 7.69
C PRO A 689 -45.59 8.35 6.88
N TYR A 690 -44.40 8.39 6.27
CA TYR A 690 -43.86 7.29 5.49
C TYR A 690 -43.52 6.08 6.37
N ILE A 691 -42.92 6.33 7.53
CA ILE A 691 -42.60 5.28 8.50
C ILE A 691 -43.89 4.63 9.03
N ILE A 692 -44.87 5.42 9.46
CA ILE A 692 -46.13 4.90 9.99
C ILE A 692 -46.87 4.06 8.95
N SER A 693 -46.89 4.50 7.68
CA SER A 693 -47.52 3.75 6.59
C SER A 693 -46.91 2.35 6.37
N LYS A 694 -45.62 2.18 6.71
CA LYS A 694 -44.86 0.94 6.53
C LYS A 694 -44.82 0.07 7.78
N ILE A 695 -44.90 0.65 8.97
CA ILE A 695 -44.99 -0.07 10.24
C ILE A 695 -46.38 -0.74 10.38
N GLY A 696 -47.45 -0.09 9.93
CA GLY A 696 -48.82 -0.59 10.11
C GLY A 696 -49.14 -0.80 11.60
N ASP A 697 -49.68 -1.98 11.93
CA ASP A 697 -49.98 -2.40 13.32
C ASP A 697 -48.79 -3.10 14.01
N SER A 698 -47.61 -3.12 13.40
CA SER A 698 -46.44 -3.81 13.97
C SER A 698 -45.91 -3.09 15.20
N THR A 699 -45.66 -3.85 16.26
CA THR A 699 -45.11 -3.34 17.53
C THR A 699 -43.58 -3.40 17.60
N GLU A 700 -42.89 -3.85 16.54
CA GLU A 700 -41.44 -4.07 16.56
C GLU A 700 -40.75 -3.61 15.26
N PHE A 701 -40.09 -2.45 15.32
CA PHE A 701 -39.29 -1.90 14.23
C PHE A 701 -37.89 -1.47 14.70
N ILE A 702 -36.96 -1.32 13.76
CA ILE A 702 -35.59 -0.86 14.01
C ILE A 702 -35.33 0.36 13.14
N ILE A 703 -34.79 1.42 13.75
CA ILE A 703 -34.29 2.61 13.04
C ILE A 703 -32.77 2.61 13.14
N VAL A 704 -32.10 2.75 12.01
CA VAL A 704 -30.64 2.85 11.93
C VAL A 704 -30.27 4.17 11.30
N GLY A 705 -29.50 4.99 12.00
CA GLY A 705 -28.90 6.22 11.46
C GLY A 705 -27.41 6.06 11.23
N TYR A 706 -26.90 6.58 10.12
CA TYR A 706 -25.48 6.67 9.83
C TYR A 706 -25.04 8.14 9.78
N SER A 707 -23.92 8.49 10.42
CA SER A 707 -23.37 9.86 10.41
C SER A 707 -24.45 10.92 10.73
N TYR A 708 -24.69 11.93 9.87
CA TYR A 708 -25.76 12.93 10.06
C TYR A 708 -27.17 12.31 10.23
N GLY A 709 -27.47 11.20 9.57
CA GLY A 709 -28.73 10.47 9.69
C GLY A 709 -29.04 9.99 11.11
N THR A 710 -28.03 9.91 11.99
CA THR A 710 -28.22 9.64 13.43
C THR A 710 -29.05 10.72 14.11
N LEU A 711 -28.89 11.99 13.74
CA LEU A 711 -29.64 13.10 14.34
C LEU A 711 -31.12 13.03 13.98
N ILE A 712 -31.41 12.74 12.71
CA ILE A 712 -32.78 12.53 12.23
C ILE A 712 -33.36 11.28 12.88
N ALA A 713 -32.59 10.19 13.01
CA ALA A 713 -33.04 8.93 13.61
C ALA A 713 -33.48 9.11 15.08
N ILE A 714 -32.72 9.90 15.84
CA ILE A 714 -33.06 10.26 17.23
C ILE A 714 -34.41 10.97 17.29
N GLU A 715 -34.62 11.99 16.45
CA GLU A 715 -35.86 12.78 16.48
C GLU A 715 -37.05 12.04 15.89
N VAL A 716 -36.85 11.21 14.87
CA VAL A 716 -37.88 10.28 14.38
C VAL A 716 -38.31 9.36 15.51
N MET A 717 -37.36 8.77 16.26
CA MET A 717 -37.68 7.89 17.37
C MET A 717 -38.46 8.64 18.46
N ARG A 718 -38.09 9.89 18.77
CA ARG A 718 -38.78 10.75 19.73
C ARG A 718 -40.24 11.03 19.34
N LEU A 719 -40.47 11.32 18.05
CA LEU A 719 -41.80 11.56 17.50
C LEU A 719 -42.65 10.29 17.46
N LEU A 720 -42.05 9.12 17.28
CA LEU A 720 -42.73 7.83 17.33
C LEU A 720 -43.09 7.43 18.77
N GLU A 721 -42.21 7.64 19.75
CA GLU A 721 -42.49 7.44 21.17
C GLU A 721 -43.67 8.30 21.65
N ALA A 722 -43.73 9.57 21.21
CA ALA A 722 -44.84 10.47 21.51
C ALA A 722 -46.19 9.97 20.95
N ARG A 723 -46.18 9.04 19.99
CA ARG A 723 -47.34 8.38 19.40
C ARG A 723 -47.55 6.95 19.91
N ASN A 724 -46.89 6.56 21.00
CA ASN A 724 -46.92 5.25 21.65
C ASN A 724 -46.33 4.10 20.81
N PHE A 725 -45.42 4.38 19.88
CA PHE A 725 -44.63 3.35 19.20
C PHE A 725 -43.33 3.08 19.97
N THR A 726 -42.94 1.81 20.08
CA THR A 726 -41.68 1.38 20.71
C THR A 726 -40.82 0.60 19.71
N GLY A 727 -39.52 0.88 19.70
CA GLY A 727 -38.60 0.34 18.70
C GLY A 727 -37.14 0.36 19.17
N TYR A 728 -36.23 -0.11 18.33
CA TYR A 728 -34.78 -0.12 18.60
C TYR A 728 -34.08 0.92 17.73
N LEU A 729 -33.21 1.73 18.35
CA LEU A 729 -32.42 2.75 17.67
C LEU A 729 -30.96 2.31 17.60
N ILE A 730 -30.39 2.25 16.39
CA ILE A 730 -28.98 1.95 16.16
C ILE A 730 -28.34 3.19 15.53
N LEU A 731 -27.28 3.70 16.16
CA LEU A 731 -26.52 4.85 15.68
C LEU A 731 -25.15 4.36 15.21
N ILE A 732 -24.77 4.67 13.96
CA ILE A 732 -23.49 4.28 13.37
C ILE A 732 -22.68 5.55 13.14
N ASP A 733 -21.53 5.64 13.81
CA ASP A 733 -20.53 6.70 13.58
C ASP A 733 -21.12 8.13 13.67
N GLY A 734 -22.03 8.36 14.61
CA GLY A 734 -22.69 9.65 14.79
C GLY A 734 -23.45 9.79 16.11
N THR A 735 -23.23 10.91 16.79
CA THR A 735 -24.01 11.42 17.93
C THR A 735 -24.16 12.94 17.80
N PRO A 736 -25.08 13.59 18.54
CA PRO A 736 -25.27 15.04 18.47
C PRO A 736 -24.00 15.86 18.72
N ASP A 737 -23.26 15.54 19.79
CA ASP A 737 -22.03 16.27 20.15
C ASP A 737 -20.89 15.95 19.16
N TYR A 738 -20.80 14.70 18.70
CA TYR A 738 -19.79 14.30 17.71
C TYR A 738 -20.00 15.00 16.36
N MET A 739 -21.24 15.07 15.87
CA MET A 739 -21.58 15.78 14.62
C MET A 739 -21.34 17.29 14.73
N LYS A 740 -21.64 17.88 15.90
CA LYS A 740 -21.39 19.29 16.15
C LYS A 740 -19.89 19.61 16.20
N THR A 741 -19.11 18.78 16.90
CA THR A 741 -17.65 18.90 16.96
C THR A 741 -17.04 18.74 15.57
N MET A 742 -17.50 17.75 14.80
CA MET A 742 -17.07 17.52 13.42
C MET A 742 -17.35 18.74 12.53
N LYS A 743 -18.55 19.33 12.61
CA LYS A 743 -18.87 20.55 11.87
C LYS A 743 -18.03 21.75 12.30
N GLU A 744 -17.83 21.95 13.60
CA GLU A 744 -17.04 23.07 14.14
C GLU A 744 -15.57 22.96 13.72
N HIS A 745 -15.06 21.73 13.62
CA HIS A 745 -13.70 21.43 13.24
C HIS A 745 -13.44 21.56 11.73
N HIS A 746 -14.35 21.07 10.88
CA HIS A 746 -14.14 21.07 9.41
C HIS A 746 -14.72 22.28 8.69
N PHE A 747 -15.77 22.88 9.25
CA PHE A 747 -16.46 23.99 8.62
C PHE A 747 -16.68 25.15 9.62
N PRO A 748 -15.58 25.72 10.17
CA PRO A 748 -15.68 26.94 10.97
C PRO A 748 -16.19 28.08 10.08
N PHE A 749 -17.04 28.95 10.65
CA PHE A 749 -17.48 30.15 9.96
C PHE A 749 -17.89 31.23 10.95
N THR A 750 -17.61 32.48 10.59
CA THR A 750 -18.07 33.66 11.35
C THR A 750 -19.30 34.32 10.74
N ASN A 751 -19.52 34.10 9.45
CA ASN A 751 -20.69 34.60 8.71
C ASN A 751 -21.15 33.58 7.65
N LEU A 752 -22.42 33.69 7.22
CA LEU A 752 -23.04 32.72 6.33
C LEU A 752 -22.41 32.71 4.92
N GLN A 753 -21.88 33.84 4.45
CA GLN A 753 -21.23 33.95 3.13
C GLN A 753 -19.93 33.15 3.10
N GLU A 754 -19.12 33.27 4.14
CA GLU A 754 -17.88 32.51 4.35
C GLU A 754 -18.19 31.02 4.48
N PHE A 755 -19.25 30.66 5.21
CA PHE A 755 -19.66 29.26 5.35
C PHE A 755 -19.99 28.59 4.02
N GLN A 756 -20.75 29.27 3.17
CA GLN A 756 -21.10 28.78 1.84
C GLN A 756 -19.85 28.56 0.97
N ASN A 757 -18.90 29.50 1.02
CA ASN A 757 -17.64 29.38 0.28
C ASN A 757 -16.80 28.22 0.79
N ASN A 758 -16.68 28.08 2.12
CA ASN A 758 -15.91 27.02 2.76
C ASN A 758 -16.45 25.64 2.40
N ILE A 759 -17.77 25.47 2.32
CA ILE A 759 -18.38 24.20 1.91
C ILE A 759 -18.02 23.85 0.46
N LEU A 760 -18.16 24.79 -0.48
CA LEU A 760 -17.86 24.53 -1.89
C LEU A 760 -16.37 24.27 -2.13
N LEU A 761 -15.49 24.99 -1.43
CA LEU A 761 -14.04 24.79 -1.52
C LEU A 761 -13.60 23.44 -0.92
N ASN A 762 -14.10 23.07 0.26
CA ASN A 762 -13.82 21.75 0.83
C ASN A 762 -14.39 20.63 -0.05
N LEU A 763 -15.55 20.85 -0.68
CA LEU A 763 -16.09 19.92 -1.66
C LEU A 763 -15.23 19.80 -2.91
N MET A 764 -14.44 20.82 -3.25
CA MET A 764 -13.52 20.78 -4.39
C MET A 764 -12.20 20.09 -4.07
N ASP A 765 -11.64 20.36 -2.88
CA ASP A 765 -10.44 19.71 -2.35
C ASP A 765 -10.61 18.18 -2.27
N LEU A 766 -11.86 17.70 -2.15
CA LEU A 766 -12.23 16.30 -2.27
C LEU A 766 -11.93 15.68 -3.65
N PHE A 767 -12.05 16.45 -4.74
CA PHE A 767 -11.89 15.94 -6.11
C PHE A 767 -10.54 16.29 -6.73
N TYR A 768 -9.98 17.45 -6.38
CA TYR A 768 -8.72 17.94 -6.93
C TYR A 768 -7.89 18.65 -5.87
N SER A 769 -6.58 18.43 -5.89
CA SER A 769 -5.61 19.31 -5.25
C SER A 769 -5.35 20.51 -6.18
N ASN A 770 -6.24 21.50 -6.19
CA ASN A 770 -6.11 22.67 -7.05
C ASN A 770 -6.02 23.98 -6.25
N ASP A 771 -5.59 25.04 -6.93
CA ASP A 771 -5.32 26.37 -6.35
C ASP A 771 -6.64 27.08 -5.96
N ASN A 772 -7.13 26.79 -4.75
CA ASN A 772 -8.40 27.26 -4.16
C ASN A 772 -8.62 28.78 -4.20
N ILE A 773 -7.54 29.56 -4.36
CA ILE A 773 -7.56 31.02 -4.35
C ILE A 773 -8.36 31.58 -5.54
N SER A 774 -8.17 31.00 -6.74
CA SER A 774 -8.86 31.48 -7.96
C SER A 774 -10.38 31.32 -7.87
N ILE A 775 -10.82 30.22 -7.27
CA ILE A 775 -12.23 29.85 -7.15
C ILE A 775 -12.87 30.57 -5.97
N LEU A 776 -12.15 30.75 -4.86
CA LEU A 776 -12.62 31.60 -3.77
C LEU A 776 -12.89 33.04 -4.23
N ILE A 777 -12.03 33.60 -5.09
CA ILE A 777 -12.23 34.94 -5.67
C ILE A 777 -13.50 34.96 -6.53
N GLU A 778 -13.77 33.91 -7.31
CA GLU A 778 -14.98 33.83 -8.13
C GLU A 778 -16.25 33.68 -7.27
N LEU A 779 -16.25 32.77 -6.29
CA LEU A 779 -17.36 32.56 -5.36
C LEU A 779 -17.68 33.82 -4.54
N SER A 780 -16.66 34.61 -4.19
CA SER A 780 -16.83 35.84 -3.42
C SER A 780 -17.47 36.99 -4.20
N LYS A 781 -17.67 36.87 -5.52
CA LYS A 781 -18.40 37.84 -6.35
C LYS A 781 -19.92 37.68 -6.27
N HIS A 782 -20.41 36.61 -5.64
CA HIS A 782 -21.82 36.24 -5.64
C HIS A 782 -22.37 36.19 -4.21
N ASP A 783 -23.57 36.76 -4.02
CA ASP A 783 -24.18 36.89 -2.68
C ASP A 783 -25.22 35.82 -2.33
N THR A 784 -25.63 34.98 -3.30
CA THR A 784 -26.65 33.94 -3.08
C THR A 784 -26.08 32.55 -3.31
N TRP A 785 -26.60 31.56 -2.58
CA TRP A 785 -26.15 30.16 -2.67
C TRP A 785 -26.24 29.63 -4.10
N GLU A 786 -27.33 29.91 -4.81
CA GLU A 786 -27.56 29.46 -6.17
C GLU A 786 -26.51 30.01 -7.14
N LYS A 787 -26.19 31.32 -7.04
CA LYS A 787 -25.19 31.97 -7.89
C LYS A 787 -23.78 31.47 -7.61
N LYS A 788 -23.45 31.22 -6.33
CA LYS A 788 -22.18 30.61 -5.94
C LYS A 788 -22.04 29.19 -6.46
N LEU A 789 -23.12 28.42 -6.42
CA LEU A 789 -23.15 27.04 -6.90
C LEU A 789 -23.02 26.96 -8.43
N ASP A 790 -23.64 27.90 -9.16
CA ASP A 790 -23.46 28.03 -10.60
C ASP A 790 -22.00 28.38 -10.95
N ALA A 791 -21.42 29.39 -10.28
CA ALA A 791 -20.02 29.77 -10.47
C ALA A 791 -19.04 28.65 -10.10
N PHE A 792 -19.36 27.87 -9.05
CA PHE A 792 -18.57 26.70 -8.66
C PHE A 792 -18.53 25.64 -9.76
N ILE A 793 -19.67 25.36 -10.38
CA ILE A 793 -19.78 24.35 -11.44
C ILE A 793 -19.06 24.77 -12.71
N GLU A 794 -19.09 26.05 -13.06
CA GLU A 794 -18.32 26.59 -14.19
C GLU A 794 -16.81 26.46 -13.99
N CYS A 795 -16.35 26.32 -12.75
CA CYS A 795 -14.94 26.11 -12.40
C CYS A 795 -14.53 24.62 -12.38
N LEU A 796 -15.46 23.67 -12.55
CA LEU A 796 -15.15 22.23 -12.57
C LEU A 796 -14.60 21.79 -13.93
N PRO A 797 -13.58 20.89 -13.99
CA PRO A 797 -13.06 20.37 -15.25
C PRO A 797 -14.10 19.59 -16.08
N ASP A 798 -14.00 19.70 -17.41
CA ASP A 798 -14.94 19.11 -18.39
C ASP A 798 -15.15 17.58 -18.21
N ASP A 799 -14.16 16.88 -17.66
CA ASP A 799 -14.16 15.43 -17.44
C ASP A 799 -15.24 14.98 -16.44
N ILE A 800 -15.58 15.82 -15.44
CA ILE A 800 -16.63 15.55 -14.45
C ILE A 800 -18.01 15.83 -15.04
N ILE A 801 -18.12 16.87 -15.88
CA ILE A 801 -19.37 17.29 -16.51
C ILE A 801 -19.90 16.20 -17.48
N GLN A 802 -19.02 15.36 -18.04
CA GLN A 802 -19.41 14.26 -18.93
C GLN A 802 -19.95 13.01 -18.21
N MET A 803 -19.69 12.81 -16.91
CA MET A 803 -20.04 11.58 -16.18
C MET A 803 -21.39 11.63 -15.44
N THR A 804 -21.95 12.81 -15.19
CA THR A 804 -23.21 13.01 -14.44
C THR A 804 -23.95 14.27 -14.88
N LEU A 805 -25.28 14.28 -14.81
CA LEU A 805 -26.08 15.49 -15.03
C LEU A 805 -25.67 16.57 -14.01
N VAL A 806 -25.27 17.74 -14.48
CA VAL A 806 -24.87 18.91 -13.67
C VAL A 806 -25.85 19.23 -12.52
N GLU A 807 -27.14 19.04 -12.76
CA GLU A 807 -28.21 19.25 -11.77
C GLU A 807 -28.13 18.31 -10.57
N ASN A 808 -27.60 17.09 -10.74
CA ASN A 808 -27.43 16.14 -9.64
C ASN A 808 -26.36 16.64 -8.66
N TYR A 809 -25.30 17.23 -9.19
CA TYR A 809 -24.22 17.77 -8.40
C TYR A 809 -24.64 19.01 -7.60
N LYS A 810 -25.45 19.89 -8.21
CA LYS A 810 -26.08 21.03 -7.53
C LYS A 810 -26.93 20.60 -6.33
N THR A 811 -27.77 19.58 -6.56
CA THR A 811 -28.64 19.00 -5.54
C THR A 811 -27.82 18.45 -4.37
N TYR A 812 -26.74 17.75 -4.66
CA TYR A 812 -25.86 17.16 -3.65
C TYR A 812 -25.15 18.21 -2.79
N CYS A 813 -24.54 19.22 -3.42
CA CYS A 813 -23.90 20.33 -2.70
C CYS A 813 -24.90 21.06 -1.80
N THR A 814 -26.11 21.30 -2.30
CA THR A 814 -27.20 21.95 -1.55
C THR A 814 -27.66 21.08 -0.37
N THR A 815 -27.67 19.76 -0.52
CA THR A 815 -28.01 18.81 0.55
C THR A 815 -27.02 18.91 1.71
N ILE A 816 -25.73 18.85 1.42
CA ILE A 816 -24.67 18.97 2.43
C ILE A 816 -24.75 20.32 3.13
N TYR A 817 -24.92 21.41 2.38
CA TYR A 817 -25.06 22.75 2.94
C TYR A 817 -26.22 22.85 3.94
N LYS A 818 -27.42 22.40 3.55
CA LYS A 818 -28.60 22.41 4.42
C LYS A 818 -28.40 21.55 5.66
N HIS A 819 -27.82 20.36 5.52
CA HIS A 819 -27.55 19.48 6.65
C HIS A 819 -26.53 20.07 7.63
N LEU A 820 -25.47 20.73 7.16
CA LEU A 820 -24.50 21.38 8.04
C LEU A 820 -25.10 22.57 8.81
N ILE A 821 -26.02 23.33 8.20
CA ILE A 821 -26.81 24.34 8.92
C ILE A 821 -27.69 23.66 9.99
N ALA A 822 -28.39 22.60 9.62
CA ALA A 822 -29.26 21.88 10.54
C ALA A 822 -28.48 21.30 11.74
N VAL A 823 -27.23 20.85 11.57
CA VAL A 823 -26.36 20.43 12.68
C VAL A 823 -26.04 21.60 13.61
N HIS A 824 -25.76 22.78 13.05
CA HIS A 824 -25.39 23.96 13.84
C HIS A 824 -26.54 24.43 14.76
N GLU A 825 -27.77 24.39 14.25
CA GLU A 825 -28.97 24.80 15.00
C GLU A 825 -29.51 23.70 15.94
N TYR A 826 -29.07 22.45 15.75
CA TYR A 826 -29.58 21.33 16.52
C TYR A 826 -28.97 21.26 17.93
N ASN A 827 -29.85 21.22 18.95
CA ASN A 827 -29.46 21.07 20.34
C ASN A 827 -30.31 20.00 21.03
N ALA A 828 -29.75 18.80 21.14
CA ALA A 828 -30.42 17.65 21.72
C ALA A 828 -30.72 17.81 23.23
N SER A 829 -29.95 18.62 23.96
CA SER A 829 -30.10 18.83 25.42
C SER A 829 -31.39 19.56 25.81
N LEU A 830 -32.03 20.24 24.85
CA LEU A 830 -33.29 20.96 25.08
C LEU A 830 -34.53 20.07 24.86
N LEU A 831 -34.34 18.79 24.51
CA LEU A 831 -35.40 17.88 24.09
C LEU A 831 -35.54 16.68 25.06
N PRO A 832 -36.76 16.15 25.28
CA PRO A 832 -37.04 15.15 26.31
C PRO A 832 -36.44 13.77 26.00
N PRO A 833 -35.61 13.17 26.87
CA PRO A 833 -34.80 12.00 26.53
C PRO A 833 -35.64 10.77 26.12
N LEU A 834 -35.06 9.93 25.27
CA LEU A 834 -35.69 8.73 24.72
C LEU A 834 -35.81 7.62 25.78
N LYS A 835 -36.89 6.86 25.69
CA LYS A 835 -37.12 5.64 26.49
C LYS A 835 -36.70 4.36 25.77
N SER A 836 -36.51 4.43 24.46
CA SER A 836 -36.18 3.29 23.59
C SER A 836 -34.72 2.88 23.71
N HIS A 837 -34.45 1.59 23.43
CA HIS A 837 -33.09 1.06 23.48
C HIS A 837 -32.22 1.66 22.37
N ILE A 838 -31.07 2.21 22.74
CA ILE A 838 -30.08 2.81 21.84
C ILE A 838 -28.81 1.95 21.82
N LEU A 839 -28.34 1.61 20.62
CA LEU A 839 -27.04 0.98 20.39
C LEU A 839 -26.16 1.92 19.56
N LEU A 840 -25.05 2.39 20.13
CA LEU A 840 -24.04 3.16 19.42
C LEU A 840 -22.93 2.24 18.90
N LEU A 841 -22.70 2.24 17.59
CA LEU A 841 -21.60 1.55 16.93
C LEU A 841 -20.53 2.57 16.56
N LYS A 842 -19.39 2.51 17.25
CA LYS A 842 -18.23 3.37 16.99
C LYS A 842 -17.23 2.67 16.07
N PRO A 843 -16.55 3.39 15.16
CA PRO A 843 -15.45 2.83 14.39
C PRO A 843 -14.28 2.45 15.31
N THR A 844 -13.53 1.41 14.93
CA THR A 844 -12.33 0.96 15.67
C THR A 844 -11.23 2.01 15.70
N MET A 845 -11.23 2.92 14.71
CA MET A 845 -10.36 4.08 14.62
C MET A 845 -11.24 5.33 14.45
N PRO A 846 -11.59 6.04 15.54
CA PRO A 846 -12.39 7.26 15.44
C PRO A 846 -11.59 8.40 14.82
N TYR A 847 -12.28 9.20 14.01
CA TYR A 847 -11.67 10.32 13.30
C TYR A 847 -11.42 11.53 14.22
N LEU A 848 -12.31 11.77 15.18
CA LEU A 848 -12.13 12.76 16.26
C LEU A 848 -12.10 12.03 17.60
N LEU A 849 -11.08 12.30 18.41
CA LEU A 849 -11.00 11.80 19.78
C LEU A 849 -11.92 12.66 20.67
N SER A 850 -13.03 12.07 21.09
CA SER A 850 -13.93 12.71 22.06
C SER A 850 -13.39 12.57 23.48
N ALA A 851 -13.58 13.60 24.29
CA ALA A 851 -13.22 13.60 25.71
C ALA A 851 -14.20 12.81 26.61
N ASP A 852 -15.36 12.43 26.08
CA ASP A 852 -16.41 11.68 26.77
C ASP A 852 -16.57 10.29 26.14
N GLU A 853 -16.40 9.22 26.94
CA GLU A 853 -16.54 7.83 26.47
C GLU A 853 -17.90 7.55 25.81
N ASN A 854 -18.94 8.33 26.13
CA ASN A 854 -20.30 8.18 25.58
C ASN A 854 -20.66 9.18 24.47
N ASP A 855 -19.74 10.05 24.02
CA ASP A 855 -19.99 11.06 22.95
C ASP A 855 -21.31 11.83 23.09
N GLY A 856 -21.69 12.19 24.33
CA GLY A 856 -22.93 12.93 24.57
C GLY A 856 -24.24 12.13 24.50
N LEU A 857 -24.19 10.79 24.37
CA LEU A 857 -25.38 9.92 24.35
C LEU A 857 -26.23 10.06 25.63
N ASN A 858 -25.57 10.39 26.75
CA ASN A 858 -26.20 10.69 28.05
C ASN A 858 -27.20 11.86 27.99
N LYS A 859 -27.11 12.73 26.98
CA LYS A 859 -28.04 13.85 26.76
C LYS A 859 -29.32 13.42 26.02
N VAL A 860 -29.34 12.22 25.45
CA VAL A 860 -30.40 11.71 24.56
C VAL A 860 -31.12 10.50 25.17
N SER A 861 -30.44 9.72 26.03
CA SER A 861 -30.96 8.52 26.69
C SER A 861 -31.20 8.74 28.19
N LEU A 862 -32.23 8.09 28.75
CA LEU A 862 -32.43 7.97 30.21
C LEU A 862 -31.64 6.80 30.85
N MET A 863 -31.04 5.93 30.03
CA MET A 863 -30.27 4.73 30.43
C MET A 863 -28.84 4.79 29.91
#